data_AF-A0A2T1N8K6-F1
#
_entry.id   AF-A0A2T1N8K6-F1
#
_cell.length_a   1.000
_cell.length_b   1.000
_cell.length_c   1.000
_cell.angle_alpha   90.00
_cell.angle_beta   90.00
_cell.angle_gamma   90.00
#
_symmetry.space_group_name_H-M   'P 1'
#
loop_
_entity.id
_entity.type
_entity.pdbx_description
1 polymer ?
#
loop_
_entity_poly.entity_id
_entity_poly.type
_entity_poly.pdbx_seq_one_letter_code
_entity_poly.pdbx_strand_id
1 'polypeptide(L)'
;MNFLFAYNLVLGPFRLLLFIAFIYAINLLVIKPSKKKYGLDLFISSYAFFVSFLIILILILTQLNSYDFIVVGFILLLIAVFTFLDLDFKKDLRPQLKHIRTRFILYVVKSIEFKTPLLGEKNFKKSKNSLDQEKRVIKLWQISVGVIIVILCFASRFYFFKYDNYTLSDFWYQDLSSIKEITKQHWFIANGNSLGEMALINFYALITGISDAVALSSFALITTSLLALVLFWMLNRITRSIMVPGFTAAMVFIYWYCFLPLNVNLMTQPKSVFLALTLAFPLLTYLFVNDSKKLQQKRAKALFVLFVLAIALINWFVAMVIIPVMLFVYFIFNVKKQTKQVLTIIGYYALSILVLILCYCIIGYLQSKEISFYLSTNLFSFNYYTYAPQLILPIKQLYSYYYISSVVLGVLSVVLYFKNTFKYKAVAMLSVFLVALFSMYQLQLTFMDLDILNLILVASIPLGFGLIVFYCTELLSFVTLRNTIKIPLQLFVITISVLAVLYGFESQKLKNYPVRNPINAHILKVYDLMDQTLLPFSYAIVNREVNSRIGEDKHYFINYQEFDASYMDQDEIYYKFKNNTNYLKYHPEIVLPQSVFVFIYDKDVVLNTKNGLDIIEQEKAQSQIDLLLQKGRKINVFYDSKELKVYEIINEPKASHIDDLFF
;
A
#
# COMPACT_ATOMS: atom_id res chain seq x y z
N MET A 1 10.99 -13.04 -18.76
CA MET A 1 10.71 -12.25 -17.55
C MET A 1 11.58 -12.82 -16.45
N ASN A 2 12.60 -12.09 -16.00
CA ASN A 2 13.69 -12.63 -15.17
C ASN A 2 13.24 -12.90 -13.73
N PHE A 3 13.51 -14.12 -13.25
CA PHE A 3 12.91 -14.74 -12.07
C PHE A 3 13.22 -14.04 -10.74
N LEU A 4 14.35 -13.33 -10.61
CA LEU A 4 14.87 -12.82 -9.32
C LEU A 4 14.36 -11.43 -8.88
N PHE A 5 14.23 -10.45 -9.79
CA PHE A 5 13.56 -9.17 -9.44
C PHE A 5 12.06 -9.40 -9.20
N ALA A 6 11.46 -10.27 -10.02
CA ALA A 6 10.13 -10.81 -9.77
C ALA A 6 10.04 -11.55 -8.42
N TYR A 7 11.09 -12.25 -8.01
CA TYR A 7 11.13 -12.96 -6.74
C TYR A 7 11.03 -12.00 -5.55
N ASN A 8 11.87 -10.96 -5.47
CA ASN A 8 11.82 -10.03 -4.33
C ASN A 8 10.57 -9.14 -4.31
N LEU A 9 10.04 -8.79 -5.48
CA LEU A 9 8.71 -8.16 -5.61
C LEU A 9 7.56 -9.01 -5.04
N VAL A 10 7.68 -10.34 -5.07
CA VAL A 10 6.69 -11.28 -4.53
C VAL A 10 7.01 -11.71 -3.09
N LEU A 11 8.29 -11.77 -2.74
CA LEU A 11 8.80 -12.17 -1.43
C LEU A 11 8.38 -11.18 -0.34
N GLY A 12 8.48 -9.88 -0.60
CA GLY A 12 8.04 -8.85 0.35
C GLY A 12 6.57 -9.02 0.77
N PRO A 13 5.61 -9.03 -0.18
CA PRO A 13 4.20 -9.27 0.12
C PRO A 13 3.97 -10.63 0.80
N PHE A 14 4.70 -11.68 0.42
CA PHE A 14 4.60 -13.00 1.03
C PHE A 14 5.08 -13.00 2.50
N ARG A 15 6.22 -12.38 2.80
CA ARG A 15 6.73 -12.20 4.18
C ARG A 15 5.73 -11.42 5.03
N LEU A 16 5.13 -10.37 4.48
CA LEU A 16 4.08 -9.61 5.16
C LEU A 16 2.83 -10.46 5.43
N LEU A 17 2.40 -11.30 4.48
CA LEU A 17 1.29 -12.24 4.70
C LEU A 17 1.61 -13.26 5.79
N LEU A 18 2.82 -13.81 5.83
CA LEU A 18 3.27 -14.71 6.90
C LEU A 18 3.28 -14.00 8.25
N PHE A 19 3.75 -12.76 8.31
CA PHE A 19 3.74 -11.95 9.52
C PHE A 19 2.31 -11.67 10.01
N ILE A 20 1.39 -11.31 9.10
CA ILE A 20 -0.03 -11.14 9.44
C ILE A 20 -0.65 -12.46 9.90
N ALA A 21 -0.34 -13.59 9.25
CA ALA A 21 -0.81 -14.90 9.65
C ALA A 21 -0.28 -15.29 11.04
N PHE A 22 0.97 -14.95 11.34
CA PHE A 22 1.59 -15.14 12.65
C PHE A 22 0.90 -14.29 13.73
N ILE A 23 0.68 -12.99 13.49
CA ILE A 23 -0.09 -12.13 14.41
C ILE A 23 -1.50 -12.66 14.59
N TYR A 24 -2.16 -13.09 13.51
CA TYR A 24 -3.51 -13.64 13.58
C TYR A 24 -3.56 -14.94 14.38
N ALA A 25 -2.55 -15.81 14.24
CA ALA A 25 -2.39 -17.02 15.03
C ALA A 25 -2.20 -16.67 16.51
N ILE A 26 -1.31 -15.72 16.84
CA ILE A 26 -1.15 -15.21 18.21
C ILE A 26 -2.49 -14.69 18.73
N ASN A 27 -3.17 -13.82 17.98
CA ASN A 27 -4.46 -13.24 18.36
C ASN A 27 -5.53 -14.32 18.60
N LEU A 28 -5.56 -15.40 17.81
CA LEU A 28 -6.45 -16.55 18.05
C LEU A 28 -6.14 -17.31 19.35
N LEU A 29 -4.86 -17.40 19.72
CA LEU A 29 -4.40 -18.01 20.98
C LEU A 29 -4.68 -17.11 22.19
N VAL A 30 -4.57 -15.80 21.98
CA VAL A 30 -4.53 -14.75 22.99
C VAL A 30 -5.92 -14.23 23.33
N ILE A 31 -6.71 -13.85 22.32
CA ILE A 31 -7.99 -13.18 22.50
C ILE A 31 -9.10 -14.21 22.40
N LYS A 32 -9.91 -14.37 23.46
CA LYS A 32 -11.24 -15.01 23.33
C LYS A 32 -12.07 -14.11 22.42
N PRO A 33 -12.35 -14.49 21.15
CA PRO A 33 -13.11 -13.60 20.29
C PRO A 33 -14.50 -13.44 20.89
N SER A 34 -14.91 -12.19 21.15
CA SER A 34 -16.30 -11.91 21.51
C SER A 34 -17.20 -12.50 20.40
N LYS A 35 -18.33 -13.11 20.80
CA LYS A 35 -19.21 -13.94 19.95
C LYS A 35 -19.80 -13.27 18.68
N LYS A 36 -19.36 -12.09 18.25
CA LYS A 36 -20.12 -11.23 17.30
C LYS A 36 -19.39 -10.75 16.04
N LYS A 37 -18.09 -10.95 15.85
CA LYS A 37 -17.37 -10.57 14.60
C LYS A 37 -16.52 -11.73 14.08
N TYR A 38 -16.74 -12.17 12.85
CA TYR A 38 -16.02 -13.29 12.23
C TYR A 38 -15.79 -13.02 10.73
N GLY A 39 -14.75 -13.64 10.14
CA GLY A 39 -14.47 -13.56 8.71
C GLY A 39 -13.89 -12.21 8.27
N LEU A 40 -14.22 -11.79 7.04
CA LEU A 40 -13.72 -10.55 6.42
C LEU A 40 -14.06 -9.29 7.23
N ASP A 41 -15.15 -9.30 7.98
CA ASP A 41 -15.52 -8.19 8.87
C ASP A 41 -14.51 -7.92 9.97
N LEU A 42 -13.96 -9.00 10.52
CA LEU A 42 -12.95 -8.91 11.55
C LEU A 42 -11.64 -8.48 10.91
N PHE A 43 -11.28 -9.05 9.75
CA PHE A 43 -10.08 -8.67 9.02
C PHE A 43 -10.08 -7.18 8.65
N ILE A 44 -11.08 -6.69 7.94
CA ILE A 44 -11.14 -5.29 7.47
C ILE A 44 -11.25 -4.31 8.63
N SER A 45 -12.05 -4.63 9.67
CA SER A 45 -12.11 -3.79 10.87
C SER A 45 -10.79 -3.70 11.60
N SER A 46 -10.03 -4.80 11.66
CA SER A 46 -8.74 -4.86 12.37
C SER A 46 -7.63 -4.23 11.53
N TYR A 47 -7.63 -4.46 10.22
CA TYR A 47 -6.75 -3.80 9.26
C TYR A 47 -6.91 -2.28 9.31
N ALA A 48 -8.15 -1.77 9.18
CA ALA A 48 -8.38 -0.33 9.21
C ALA A 48 -7.92 0.30 10.53
N PHE A 49 -8.18 -0.38 11.66
CA PHE A 49 -7.67 0.05 12.96
C PHE A 49 -6.16 0.04 13.05
N PHE A 50 -5.53 -1.06 12.65
CA PHE A 50 -4.09 -1.25 12.75
C PHE A 50 -3.34 -0.23 11.90
N VAL A 51 -3.74 -0.06 10.63
CA VAL A 51 -3.11 0.91 9.72
C VAL A 51 -3.31 2.34 10.22
N SER A 52 -4.52 2.72 10.65
CA SER A 52 -4.76 4.06 11.18
C SER A 52 -3.94 4.34 12.44
N PHE A 53 -3.83 3.36 13.34
CA PHE A 53 -2.99 3.48 14.53
C PHE A 53 -1.51 3.60 14.17
N LEU A 54 -1.03 2.77 13.24
CA LEU A 54 0.36 2.70 12.85
C LEU A 54 0.86 3.99 12.21
N ILE A 55 0.08 4.62 11.33
CA ILE A 55 0.44 5.92 10.73
C ILE A 55 0.64 6.99 11.81
N ILE A 56 -0.29 7.08 12.75
CA ILE A 56 -0.22 8.07 13.85
C ILE A 56 0.95 7.75 14.77
N LEU A 57 1.23 6.47 15.02
CA LEU A 57 2.38 6.03 15.80
C LEU A 57 3.70 6.44 15.12
N ILE A 58 3.86 6.19 13.82
CA ILE A 58 5.05 6.59 13.07
C ILE A 58 5.21 8.11 13.08
N LEU A 59 4.12 8.86 12.87
CA LEU A 59 4.15 10.31 12.98
C LEU A 59 4.67 10.75 14.36
N ILE A 60 4.15 10.20 15.45
CA ILE A 60 4.60 10.57 16.80
C ILE A 60 6.08 10.20 17.00
N LEU A 61 6.49 9.00 16.59
CA LEU A 61 7.87 8.52 16.80
C LEU A 61 8.90 9.31 15.98
N THR A 62 8.55 9.68 14.74
CA THR A 62 9.40 10.54 13.90
C THR A 62 9.57 11.92 14.51
N GLN A 63 8.49 12.52 15.03
CA GLN A 63 8.59 13.80 15.75
C GLN A 63 9.42 13.71 17.05
N LEU A 64 9.53 12.52 17.65
CA LEU A 64 10.36 12.26 18.82
C LEU A 64 11.79 11.81 18.47
N ASN A 65 12.17 11.75 17.19
CA ASN A 65 13.44 11.19 16.71
C ASN A 65 13.74 9.78 17.26
N SER A 66 12.70 8.96 17.38
CA SER A 66 12.76 7.61 17.95
C SER A 66 12.11 6.55 17.04
N TYR A 67 11.83 6.91 15.79
CA TYR A 67 11.26 5.98 14.83
C TYR A 67 12.32 4.98 14.38
N ASP A 68 12.14 3.74 14.82
CA ASP A 68 12.93 2.58 14.43
C ASP A 68 12.02 1.33 14.48
N PHE A 69 12.37 0.32 13.70
CA PHE A 69 11.68 -0.97 13.65
C PHE A 69 11.56 -1.61 15.03
N ILE A 70 12.63 -1.59 15.83
CA ILE A 70 12.65 -2.19 17.17
C ILE A 70 11.68 -1.47 18.09
N VAL A 71 11.66 -0.13 18.04
CA VAL A 71 10.78 0.70 18.88
C VAL A 71 9.31 0.47 18.51
N VAL A 72 8.97 0.49 17.21
CA VAL A 72 7.61 0.20 16.76
C VAL A 72 7.20 -1.22 17.14
N GLY A 73 8.06 -2.20 16.91
CA GLY A 73 7.84 -3.60 17.28
C GLY A 73 7.60 -3.77 18.77
N PHE A 74 8.39 -3.09 19.62
CA PHE A 74 8.24 -3.10 21.07
C PHE A 74 6.89 -2.51 21.53
N ILE A 75 6.48 -1.37 20.97
CA ILE A 75 5.18 -0.76 21.28
C ILE A 75 4.02 -1.67 20.86
N LEU A 76 4.09 -2.26 19.67
CA LEU A 76 3.08 -3.21 19.19
C LEU A 76 3.02 -4.47 20.06
N LEU A 77 4.18 -4.99 20.50
CA LEU A 77 4.27 -6.12 21.40
C LEU A 77 3.67 -5.79 22.77
N LEU A 78 3.97 -4.61 23.33
CA LEU A 78 3.35 -4.14 24.58
C LEU A 78 1.84 -4.11 24.43
N ILE A 79 1.30 -3.53 23.36
CA ILE A 79 -0.14 -3.49 23.10
C ILE A 79 -0.73 -4.91 23.01
N ALA A 80 -0.04 -5.82 22.32
CA ALA A 80 -0.45 -7.23 22.21
C ALA A 80 -0.48 -7.92 23.59
N VAL A 81 0.52 -7.69 24.44
CA VAL A 81 0.58 -8.22 25.81
C VAL A 81 -0.52 -7.60 26.69
N PHE A 82 -0.74 -6.28 26.62
CA PHE A 82 -1.81 -5.63 27.38
C PHE A 82 -3.20 -6.14 26.98
N THR A 83 -3.43 -6.33 25.69
CA THR A 83 -4.68 -6.90 25.18
C THR A 83 -4.84 -8.38 25.53
N PHE A 84 -3.75 -9.15 25.58
CA PHE A 84 -3.76 -10.54 26.07
C PHE A 84 -4.18 -10.66 27.52
N LEU A 85 -3.64 -9.79 28.36
CA LEU A 85 -3.84 -9.81 29.80
C LEU A 85 -5.20 -9.20 30.22
N ASP A 86 -5.98 -8.65 29.27
CA ASP A 86 -7.25 -7.95 29.46
C ASP A 86 -7.17 -6.88 30.58
N LEU A 87 -6.06 -6.15 30.60
CA LEU A 87 -5.77 -5.15 31.63
C LEU A 87 -6.62 -3.89 31.40
N ASP A 88 -7.31 -3.45 32.45
CA ASP A 88 -8.09 -2.20 32.45
C ASP A 88 -7.19 -1.04 32.89
N PHE A 89 -6.83 -0.18 31.93
CA PHE A 89 -6.03 1.03 32.16
C PHE A 89 -6.66 2.03 33.14
N LYS A 90 -7.95 1.90 33.47
CA LYS A 90 -8.62 2.79 34.43
C LYS A 90 -8.45 2.38 35.88
N LYS A 91 -7.91 1.19 36.13
CA LYS A 91 -7.73 0.62 37.46
C LYS A 91 -6.25 0.41 37.73
N ASP A 92 -5.87 0.36 39.00
CA ASP A 92 -4.49 0.08 39.38
C ASP A 92 -4.00 -1.25 38.79
N LEU A 93 -2.78 -1.24 38.26
CA LEU A 93 -2.15 -2.40 37.61
C LEU A 93 -1.75 -3.49 38.61
N ARG A 94 -1.31 -3.11 39.82
CA ARG A 94 -0.87 -4.04 40.88
C ARG A 94 -1.89 -5.14 41.22
N PRO A 95 -3.16 -4.83 41.55
CA PRO A 95 -4.14 -5.86 41.89
C PRO A 95 -4.50 -6.75 40.70
N GLN A 96 -4.51 -6.20 39.48
CA GLN A 96 -4.79 -6.95 38.25
C GLN A 96 -3.70 -7.98 37.96
N LEU A 97 -2.42 -7.56 38.03
CA LEU A 97 -1.28 -8.45 37.87
C LEU A 97 -1.23 -9.53 38.96
N LYS A 98 -1.56 -9.18 40.21
CA LYS A 98 -1.66 -10.17 41.30
C LYS A 98 -2.73 -11.21 41.00
N HIS A 99 -3.90 -10.80 40.50
CA HIS A 99 -4.98 -11.72 40.12
C HIS A 99 -4.58 -12.66 38.98
N ILE A 100 -3.95 -12.13 37.94
CA ILE A 100 -3.44 -12.92 36.80
C ILE A 100 -2.39 -13.93 37.28
N ARG A 101 -1.44 -13.49 38.11
CA ARG A 101 -0.41 -14.36 38.70
C ARG A 101 -1.03 -15.50 39.50
N THR A 102 -1.97 -15.20 40.39
CA THR A 102 -2.65 -16.23 41.19
C THR A 102 -3.41 -17.21 40.30
N ARG A 103 -4.10 -16.73 39.27
CA ARG A 103 -4.81 -17.59 38.31
C ARG A 103 -3.87 -18.49 37.53
N PHE A 104 -2.73 -17.97 37.10
CA PHE A 104 -1.71 -18.73 36.39
C PHE A 104 -1.10 -19.82 37.28
N ILE A 105 -0.72 -19.48 38.52
CA ILE A 105 -0.22 -20.46 39.50
C ILE A 105 -1.26 -21.55 39.75
N LEU A 106 -2.52 -21.19 39.99
CA LEU A 106 -3.61 -22.16 40.18
C LEU A 106 -3.82 -23.05 38.94
N TYR A 107 -3.66 -22.49 37.74
CA TYR A 107 -3.75 -23.26 36.49
C TYR A 107 -2.61 -24.27 36.37
N VAL A 108 -1.38 -23.86 36.65
CA VAL A 108 -0.18 -24.72 36.62
C VAL A 108 -0.30 -25.82 37.67
N VAL A 109 -0.62 -25.48 38.91
CA VAL A 109 -0.83 -26.46 40.01
C VAL A 109 -1.91 -27.47 39.62
N LYS A 110 -3.06 -27.00 39.12
CA LYS A 110 -4.13 -27.87 38.66
C LYS A 110 -3.69 -28.76 37.50
N SER A 111 -2.91 -28.25 36.55
CA SER A 111 -2.43 -29.07 35.44
C SER A 111 -1.49 -30.19 35.87
N ILE A 112 -0.62 -29.91 36.85
CA ILE A 112 0.28 -30.89 37.48
C ILE A 112 -0.52 -31.92 38.27
N GLU A 113 -1.47 -31.47 39.09
CA GLU A 113 -2.32 -32.32 39.95
C GLU A 113 -3.19 -33.28 39.12
N PHE A 114 -3.79 -32.80 38.03
CA PHE A 114 -4.65 -33.60 37.15
C PHE A 114 -3.88 -34.33 36.03
N LYS A 115 -2.53 -34.26 36.00
CA LYS A 115 -1.67 -34.79 34.93
C LYS A 115 -2.13 -34.41 33.52
N THR A 116 -2.76 -33.24 33.38
CA THR A 116 -3.19 -32.73 32.08
C THR A 116 -2.06 -31.93 31.47
N PRO A 117 -1.74 -32.09 30.18
CA PRO A 117 -0.74 -31.25 29.53
C PRO A 117 -1.12 -29.77 29.67
N LEU A 118 -0.14 -28.92 30.01
CA LEU A 118 -0.28 -27.45 30.11
C LEU A 118 -0.90 -26.84 28.84
N LEU A 119 -0.67 -27.48 27.68
CA LEU A 119 -1.28 -27.20 26.39
C LEU A 119 -2.12 -28.41 25.94
N GLY A 120 -3.36 -28.53 26.44
CA GLY A 120 -4.28 -29.60 26.02
C GLY A 120 -5.23 -29.19 24.90
N GLU A 121 -5.63 -30.13 24.02
CA GLU A 121 -6.62 -29.89 22.93
C GLU A 121 -7.93 -29.24 23.41
N LYS A 122 -8.31 -29.44 24.68
CA LYS A 122 -9.51 -28.81 25.28
C LYS A 122 -9.36 -27.29 25.49
N ASN A 123 -8.15 -26.76 25.59
CA ASN A 123 -7.90 -25.31 25.55
C ASN A 123 -8.13 -24.74 24.14
N PHE A 124 -7.95 -25.56 23.10
CA PHE A 124 -8.07 -25.18 21.69
C PHE A 124 -9.47 -25.46 21.11
N LYS A 125 -10.18 -26.49 21.58
CA LYS A 125 -11.53 -26.86 21.11
C LYS A 125 -12.60 -25.99 21.77
N LYS A 126 -12.98 -24.91 21.07
CA LYS A 126 -14.19 -24.13 21.39
C LYS A 126 -15.45 -25.01 21.35
N SER A 127 -16.34 -24.81 22.32
CA SER A 127 -17.69 -25.42 22.38
C SER A 127 -18.38 -25.35 21.01
N LYS A 128 -18.64 -26.51 20.40
CA LYS A 128 -19.33 -26.63 19.10
C LYS A 128 -20.84 -26.52 19.32
N ASN A 129 -21.43 -25.36 19.04
CA ASN A 129 -22.89 -25.28 18.86
C ASN A 129 -23.25 -25.61 17.40
N SER A 130 -24.32 -26.36 17.18
CA SER A 130 -24.80 -26.78 15.84
C SER A 130 -25.17 -25.59 14.95
N LEU A 131 -25.81 -24.55 15.50
CA LEU A 131 -26.12 -23.28 14.84
C LEU A 131 -24.89 -22.47 14.38
N ASP A 132 -23.70 -22.77 14.90
CA ASP A 132 -22.43 -22.15 14.47
C ASP A 132 -21.83 -22.82 13.23
N GLN A 133 -22.21 -24.06 12.89
CA GLN A 133 -21.59 -24.81 11.78
C GLN A 133 -22.00 -24.24 10.41
N GLU A 134 -23.28 -23.99 10.18
CA GLU A 134 -23.79 -23.47 8.91
C GLU A 134 -23.27 -22.04 8.63
N LYS A 135 -23.25 -21.19 9.67
CA LYS A 135 -22.61 -19.87 9.62
C LYS A 135 -21.11 -19.96 9.40
N ARG A 136 -20.44 -21.01 9.87
CA ARG A 136 -18.99 -21.22 9.69
C ARG A 136 -18.64 -21.57 8.25
N VAL A 137 -19.45 -22.37 7.57
CA VAL A 137 -19.25 -22.71 6.15
C VAL A 137 -19.32 -21.45 5.28
N ILE A 138 -20.38 -20.65 5.43
CA ILE A 138 -20.54 -19.38 4.68
C ILE A 138 -19.36 -18.43 4.96
N LYS A 139 -18.89 -18.36 6.21
CA LYS A 139 -17.74 -17.53 6.60
C LYS A 139 -16.42 -18.01 5.99
N LEU A 140 -16.16 -19.32 5.98
CA LEU A 140 -14.97 -19.89 5.36
C LEU A 140 -14.96 -19.58 3.86
N TRP A 141 -16.11 -19.73 3.20
CA TRP A 141 -16.25 -19.36 1.79
C TRP A 141 -16.00 -17.87 1.52
N GLN A 142 -16.47 -16.96 2.40
CA GLN A 142 -16.15 -15.53 2.27
C GLN A 142 -14.65 -15.24 2.34
N ILE A 143 -13.93 -15.88 3.27
CA ILE A 143 -12.48 -15.72 3.39
C ILE A 143 -11.80 -16.31 2.14
N SER A 144 -12.18 -17.51 1.70
CA SER A 144 -11.59 -18.14 0.52
C SER A 144 -11.76 -17.30 -0.74
N VAL A 145 -12.97 -16.76 -0.99
CA VAL A 145 -13.22 -15.85 -2.11
C VAL A 145 -12.39 -14.58 -1.98
N GLY A 146 -12.27 -14.03 -0.77
CA GLY A 146 -11.41 -12.87 -0.51
C GLY A 146 -9.94 -13.13 -0.84
N VAL A 147 -9.39 -14.29 -0.46
CA VAL A 147 -8.02 -14.69 -0.79
C VAL A 147 -7.83 -14.83 -2.29
N ILE A 148 -8.79 -15.45 -2.99
CA ILE A 148 -8.76 -15.57 -4.45
C ILE A 148 -8.75 -14.18 -5.12
N ILE A 149 -9.59 -13.25 -4.66
CA ILE A 149 -9.63 -11.86 -5.17
C ILE A 149 -8.27 -11.18 -5.01
N VAL A 150 -7.62 -11.33 -3.86
CA VAL A 150 -6.29 -10.76 -3.60
C VAL A 150 -5.25 -11.34 -4.55
N ILE A 151 -5.20 -12.67 -4.72
CA ILE A 151 -4.25 -13.33 -5.61
C ILE A 151 -4.48 -12.93 -7.08
N LEU A 152 -5.73 -12.92 -7.53
CA LEU A 152 -6.08 -12.54 -8.91
C LEU A 152 -5.75 -11.07 -9.19
N CYS A 153 -6.03 -10.17 -8.24
CA CYS A 153 -5.67 -8.76 -8.36
C CYS A 153 -4.16 -8.58 -8.45
N PHE A 154 -3.43 -9.22 -7.53
CA PHE A 154 -1.97 -9.18 -7.51
C PHE A 154 -1.37 -9.67 -8.84
N ALA A 155 -1.80 -10.84 -9.32
CA ALA A 155 -1.34 -11.42 -10.58
C ALA A 155 -1.68 -10.55 -11.80
N SER A 156 -2.90 -10.00 -11.84
CA SER A 156 -3.33 -9.09 -12.92
C SER A 156 -2.48 -7.82 -12.96
N ARG A 157 -2.22 -7.20 -11.82
CA ARG A 157 -1.39 -5.98 -11.75
C ARG A 157 0.07 -6.27 -12.05
N PHE A 158 0.58 -7.41 -11.59
CA PHE A 158 1.94 -7.87 -11.88
C PHE A 158 2.17 -8.04 -13.39
N TYR A 159 1.18 -8.51 -14.15
CA TYR A 159 1.27 -8.63 -15.62
C TYR A 159 1.57 -7.30 -16.33
N PHE A 160 1.12 -6.16 -15.79
CA PHE A 160 1.33 -4.85 -16.41
C PHE A 160 2.73 -4.24 -16.15
N PHE A 161 3.59 -4.88 -15.33
CA PHE A 161 4.96 -4.39 -15.08
C PHE A 161 5.78 -4.23 -16.37
N LYS A 162 5.51 -5.02 -17.42
CA LYS A 162 6.20 -4.91 -18.71
C LYS A 162 5.94 -3.58 -19.45
N TYR A 163 4.91 -2.84 -19.06
CA TYR A 163 4.53 -1.55 -19.64
C TYR A 163 4.84 -0.38 -18.69
N ASP A 164 5.44 -0.64 -17.54
CA ASP A 164 5.64 0.36 -16.50
C ASP A 164 6.69 1.40 -16.89
N ASN A 165 6.32 2.68 -16.95
CA ASN A 165 7.26 3.80 -17.16
C ASN A 165 7.59 4.56 -15.87
N TYR A 166 7.01 4.18 -14.74
CA TYR A 166 7.24 4.85 -13.47
C TYR A 166 8.61 4.51 -12.87
N THR A 167 9.00 3.23 -12.85
CA THR A 167 10.26 2.79 -12.21
C THR A 167 11.47 3.55 -12.76
N LEU A 168 12.31 4.14 -11.90
CA LEU A 168 13.46 5.01 -12.27
C LEU A 168 13.11 6.27 -13.09
N SER A 169 11.86 6.73 -13.07
CA SER A 169 11.49 8.06 -13.56
C SER A 169 11.74 9.13 -12.49
N ASP A 170 11.67 10.41 -12.86
CA ASP A 170 11.84 11.52 -11.90
C ASP A 170 10.83 11.45 -10.74
N PHE A 171 9.58 11.06 -11.02
CA PHE A 171 8.56 10.85 -9.99
C PHE A 171 8.95 9.73 -9.02
N TRP A 172 9.52 8.63 -9.53
CA TRP A 172 10.00 7.53 -8.70
C TRP A 172 11.15 7.96 -7.79
N TYR A 173 12.09 8.77 -8.28
CA TYR A 173 13.17 9.30 -7.44
C TYR A 173 12.66 10.27 -6.36
N GLN A 174 11.64 11.08 -6.68
CA GLN A 174 11.01 11.95 -5.68
C GLN A 174 10.29 11.13 -4.60
N ASP A 175 9.55 10.10 -4.98
CA ASP A 175 8.89 9.21 -4.03
C ASP A 175 9.90 8.45 -3.16
N LEU A 176 10.99 7.95 -3.76
CA LEU A 176 12.08 7.31 -3.01
C LEU A 176 12.75 8.27 -2.02
N SER A 177 13.06 9.50 -2.43
CA SER A 177 13.64 10.50 -1.51
C SER A 177 12.69 10.81 -0.35
N SER A 178 11.38 10.84 -0.60
CA SER A 178 10.37 11.06 0.45
C SER A 178 10.33 9.91 1.47
N ILE A 179 10.59 8.68 1.03
CA ILE A 179 10.75 7.51 1.92
C ILE A 179 12.02 7.66 2.78
N LYS A 180 13.13 8.08 2.17
CA LYS A 180 14.40 8.27 2.89
C LYS A 180 14.35 9.38 3.94
N GLU A 181 13.63 10.46 3.66
CA GLU A 181 13.40 11.51 4.67
C GLU A 181 12.67 10.98 5.92
N ILE A 182 11.77 10.00 5.78
CA ILE A 182 11.16 9.33 6.96
C ILE A 182 12.21 8.55 7.76
N THR A 183 13.14 7.85 7.09
CA THR A 183 14.26 7.17 7.76
C THR A 183 15.12 8.17 8.55
N LYS A 184 15.33 9.37 7.99
CA LYS A 184 16.02 10.49 8.65
C LYS A 184 15.17 11.22 9.71
N GLN A 185 14.00 10.71 10.08
CA GLN A 185 13.06 11.29 11.06
C GLN A 185 12.36 12.58 10.61
N HIS A 186 12.40 12.93 9.32
CA HIS A 186 11.75 14.12 8.79
C HIS A 186 10.37 13.82 8.20
N TRP A 187 9.31 14.05 8.97
CA TRP A 187 7.94 13.92 8.47
C TRP A 187 7.48 15.14 7.65
N PHE A 188 7.82 16.35 8.08
CA PHE A 188 7.37 17.58 7.43
C PHE A 188 8.51 18.15 6.60
N ILE A 189 8.58 17.71 5.35
CA ILE A 189 9.59 18.19 4.38
C ILE A 189 9.17 19.56 3.86
N ALA A 190 10.13 20.36 3.38
CA ALA A 190 9.89 21.64 2.74
C ALA A 190 8.83 21.59 1.62
N ASN A 191 8.63 20.46 0.97
CA ASN A 191 7.65 20.34 -0.12
C ASN A 191 6.19 20.28 0.40
N GLY A 192 5.97 20.13 1.72
CA GLY A 192 4.64 20.20 2.33
C GLY A 192 3.72 19.01 2.06
N ASN A 193 4.17 17.98 1.33
CA ASN A 193 3.37 16.81 0.96
C ASN A 193 3.03 15.91 2.17
N SER A 194 1.87 15.27 2.11
CA SER A 194 1.41 14.29 3.10
C SER A 194 2.17 12.97 2.94
N LEU A 195 3.01 12.61 3.92
CA LEU A 195 3.90 11.45 3.84
C LEU A 195 3.33 10.14 4.40
N GLY A 196 2.04 10.06 4.73
CA GLY A 196 1.47 8.87 5.36
C GLY A 196 1.54 7.60 4.51
N GLU A 197 1.48 7.71 3.18
CA GLU A 197 1.76 6.56 2.28
C GLU A 197 3.24 6.16 2.34
N MET A 198 4.16 7.12 2.22
CA MET A 198 5.60 6.86 2.24
C MET A 198 6.06 6.26 3.58
N ALA A 199 5.49 6.70 4.70
CA ALA A 199 5.73 6.14 6.02
C ALA A 199 5.32 4.66 6.11
N LEU A 200 4.22 4.28 5.48
CA LEU A 200 3.78 2.88 5.42
C LEU A 200 4.67 2.04 4.51
N ILE A 201 5.16 2.61 3.40
CA ILE A 201 6.12 1.94 2.52
C ILE A 201 7.43 1.69 3.25
N ASN A 202 7.94 2.68 3.98
CA ASN A 202 9.14 2.56 4.80
C ASN A 202 8.98 1.48 5.87
N PHE A 203 7.87 1.52 6.63
CA PHE A 203 7.59 0.48 7.64
C PHE A 203 7.48 -0.93 7.01
N TYR A 204 6.90 -1.02 5.81
CA TYR A 204 6.82 -2.26 5.05
C TYR A 204 8.21 -2.76 4.60
N ALA A 205 9.11 -1.86 4.19
CA ALA A 205 10.50 -2.21 3.88
C ALA A 205 11.21 -2.79 5.12
N LEU A 206 11.10 -2.10 6.26
CA LEU A 206 11.71 -2.51 7.53
C LEU A 206 11.22 -3.87 8.03
N ILE A 207 9.90 -4.12 7.98
CA ILE A 207 9.34 -5.38 8.51
C ILE A 207 9.62 -6.59 7.61
N THR A 208 9.79 -6.37 6.32
CA THR A 208 10.04 -7.46 5.36
C THR A 208 11.52 -7.64 5.05
N GLY A 209 12.38 -6.68 5.41
CA GLY A 209 13.81 -6.70 5.15
C GLY A 209 14.13 -6.62 3.65
N ILE A 210 13.32 -5.89 2.87
CA ILE A 210 13.58 -5.60 1.46
C ILE A 210 14.07 -4.16 1.31
N SER A 211 14.75 -3.84 0.21
CA SER A 211 15.20 -2.48 -0.08
C SER A 211 14.02 -1.51 -0.28
N ASP A 212 14.19 -0.24 0.09
CA ASP A 212 13.16 0.80 -0.09
C ASP A 212 12.69 0.93 -1.55
N ALA A 213 13.60 0.72 -2.51
CA ALA A 213 13.32 0.72 -3.93
C ALA A 213 12.35 -0.41 -4.36
N VAL A 214 12.57 -1.63 -3.83
CA VAL A 214 11.68 -2.78 -4.08
C VAL A 214 10.38 -2.64 -3.29
N ALA A 215 10.44 -2.06 -2.09
CA ALA A 215 9.25 -1.76 -1.29
C ALA A 215 8.32 -0.79 -2.03
N LEU A 216 8.87 0.31 -2.58
CA LEU A 216 8.13 1.32 -3.33
C LEU A 216 7.35 0.72 -4.51
N SER A 217 8.00 -0.16 -5.29
CA SER A 217 7.38 -0.79 -6.47
C SER A 217 6.40 -1.92 -6.12
N SER A 218 6.66 -2.71 -5.07
CA SER A 218 5.76 -3.78 -4.63
C SER A 218 4.54 -3.30 -3.84
N PHE A 219 4.63 -2.14 -3.17
CA PHE A 219 3.55 -1.61 -2.34
C PHE A 219 2.28 -1.27 -3.14
N ALA A 220 2.42 -0.81 -4.39
CA ALA A 220 1.29 -0.58 -5.29
C ALA A 220 0.46 -1.86 -5.54
N LEU A 221 1.10 -3.02 -5.61
CA LEU A 221 0.42 -4.32 -5.76
C LEU A 221 -0.38 -4.68 -4.50
N ILE A 222 0.19 -4.41 -3.32
CA ILE A 222 -0.47 -4.68 -2.04
C ILE A 222 -1.70 -3.78 -1.88
N THR A 223 -1.56 -2.47 -2.11
CA THR A 223 -2.64 -1.49 -1.93
C THR A 223 -3.81 -1.74 -2.87
N THR A 224 -3.55 -2.02 -4.15
CA THR A 224 -4.60 -2.33 -5.13
C THR A 224 -5.31 -3.65 -4.81
N SER A 225 -4.58 -4.68 -4.36
CA SER A 225 -5.18 -5.96 -3.96
C SER A 225 -6.05 -5.82 -2.70
N LEU A 226 -5.61 -5.04 -1.72
CA LEU A 226 -6.40 -4.71 -0.54
C LEU A 226 -7.65 -3.90 -0.89
N LEU A 227 -7.53 -2.93 -1.81
CA LEU A 227 -8.68 -2.16 -2.28
C LEU A 227 -9.72 -3.05 -2.96
N ALA A 228 -9.30 -3.99 -3.82
CA ALA A 228 -10.20 -4.96 -4.45
C ALA A 228 -10.99 -5.79 -3.41
N LEU A 229 -10.32 -6.23 -2.33
CA LEU A 229 -10.94 -6.93 -1.22
C LEU A 229 -11.94 -6.05 -0.45
N VAL A 230 -11.59 -4.78 -0.22
CA VAL A 230 -12.46 -3.79 0.44
C VAL A 230 -13.71 -3.52 -0.40
N LEU A 231 -13.59 -3.37 -1.73
CA LEU A 231 -14.71 -3.19 -2.65
C LEU A 231 -15.68 -4.38 -2.58
N PHE A 232 -15.15 -5.61 -2.64
CA PHE A 232 -15.94 -6.84 -2.49
C PHE A 232 -16.71 -6.85 -1.17
N TRP A 233 -16.03 -6.59 -0.07
CA TRP A 233 -16.63 -6.62 1.26
C TRP A 233 -17.67 -5.52 1.46
N MET A 234 -17.35 -4.29 1.08
CA MET A 234 -18.20 -3.11 1.22
C MET A 234 -19.54 -3.35 0.54
N LEU A 235 -19.52 -3.80 -0.72
CA LEU A 235 -20.74 -3.95 -1.49
C LEU A 235 -21.59 -5.13 -0.99
N ASN A 236 -20.98 -6.23 -0.58
CA ASN A 236 -21.69 -7.34 0.06
C ASN A 236 -22.34 -6.92 1.39
N ARG A 237 -21.67 -6.04 2.15
CA ARG A 237 -22.24 -5.48 3.39
C ARG A 237 -23.39 -4.53 3.15
N ILE A 238 -23.27 -3.64 2.18
CA ILE A 238 -24.28 -2.64 1.85
C ILE A 238 -25.53 -3.29 1.25
N THR A 239 -25.36 -4.24 0.32
CA THR A 239 -26.48 -4.93 -0.34
C THR A 239 -27.12 -6.03 0.51
N ARG A 240 -26.43 -6.50 1.57
CA ARG A 240 -26.82 -7.69 2.37
C ARG A 240 -27.03 -8.96 1.52
N SER A 241 -26.48 -8.97 0.31
CA SER A 241 -26.57 -10.09 -0.63
C SER A 241 -25.45 -11.09 -0.37
N ILE A 242 -25.61 -12.32 -0.88
CA ILE A 242 -24.76 -13.43 -0.46
C ILE A 242 -23.34 -13.30 -1.00
N MET A 243 -23.11 -12.70 -2.18
CA MET A 243 -21.74 -12.43 -2.72
C MET A 243 -21.70 -11.74 -4.10
N VAL A 244 -22.71 -11.94 -4.94
CA VAL A 244 -22.65 -11.65 -6.40
C VAL A 244 -22.27 -10.19 -6.70
N PRO A 245 -22.94 -9.17 -6.12
CA PRO A 245 -22.60 -7.78 -6.38
C PRO A 245 -21.17 -7.43 -5.98
N GLY A 246 -20.71 -7.87 -4.80
CA GLY A 246 -19.35 -7.60 -4.35
C GLY A 246 -18.31 -8.27 -5.24
N PHE A 247 -18.58 -9.50 -5.69
CA PHE A 247 -17.66 -10.22 -6.56
C PHE A 247 -17.53 -9.56 -7.94
N THR A 248 -18.64 -9.08 -8.51
CA THR A 248 -18.60 -8.36 -9.79
C THR A 248 -17.86 -7.04 -9.67
N ALA A 249 -18.05 -6.28 -8.58
CA ALA A 249 -17.27 -5.07 -8.33
C ALA A 249 -15.76 -5.37 -8.25
N ALA A 250 -15.35 -6.42 -7.54
CA ALA A 250 -13.94 -6.80 -7.48
C ALA A 250 -13.41 -7.22 -8.86
N MET A 251 -14.13 -8.05 -9.61
CA MET A 251 -13.69 -8.52 -10.93
C MET A 251 -13.59 -7.40 -11.97
N VAL A 252 -14.52 -6.44 -11.95
CA VAL A 252 -14.43 -5.23 -12.79
C VAL A 252 -13.18 -4.44 -12.43
N PHE A 253 -12.88 -4.25 -11.14
CA PHE A 253 -11.65 -3.56 -10.72
C PHE A 253 -10.35 -4.30 -11.11
N ILE A 254 -10.38 -5.63 -11.10
CA ILE A 254 -9.23 -6.47 -11.42
C ILE A 254 -8.95 -6.50 -12.92
N TYR A 255 -9.98 -6.58 -13.77
CA TYR A 255 -9.76 -6.92 -15.17
C TYR A 255 -10.28 -5.88 -16.18
N TRP A 256 -11.26 -5.02 -15.87
CA TRP A 256 -11.88 -4.12 -16.86
C TRP A 256 -11.07 -2.84 -17.13
N TYR A 257 -9.77 -2.97 -17.47
CA TYR A 257 -8.87 -1.83 -17.71
C TYR A 257 -9.30 -0.91 -18.85
N CYS A 258 -10.04 -1.42 -19.83
CA CYS A 258 -10.56 -0.63 -20.94
C CYS A 258 -11.75 0.28 -20.56
N PHE A 259 -12.33 0.06 -19.36
CA PHE A 259 -13.41 0.87 -18.79
C PHE A 259 -12.95 1.69 -17.58
N LEU A 260 -11.76 1.42 -17.05
CA LEU A 260 -11.23 2.17 -15.91
C LEU A 260 -10.27 3.25 -16.43
N PRO A 261 -10.46 4.53 -16.06
CA PRO A 261 -9.56 5.62 -16.43
C PRO A 261 -8.27 5.58 -15.60
N LEU A 262 -7.53 4.47 -15.74
CA LEU A 262 -6.25 4.20 -15.11
C LEU A 262 -5.13 4.43 -16.12
N ASN A 263 -3.98 4.90 -15.69
CA ASN A 263 -2.79 4.89 -16.56
C ASN A 263 -2.06 3.55 -16.42
N VAL A 264 -2.00 2.76 -17.49
CA VAL A 264 -1.31 1.45 -17.51
C VAL A 264 0.20 1.60 -17.32
N ASN A 265 0.77 2.75 -17.71
CA ASN A 265 2.20 3.02 -17.59
C ASN A 265 2.63 3.35 -16.16
N LEU A 266 1.69 3.66 -15.27
CA LEU A 266 1.92 4.05 -13.89
C LEU A 266 1.24 3.08 -12.93
N MET A 267 1.24 1.79 -13.29
CA MET A 267 0.59 0.75 -12.47
C MET A 267 1.44 0.39 -11.25
N THR A 268 2.76 0.55 -11.33
CA THR A 268 3.68 0.29 -10.21
C THR A 268 3.81 1.49 -9.28
N GLN A 269 3.33 2.66 -9.69
CA GLN A 269 3.29 3.84 -8.85
C GLN A 269 2.31 3.61 -7.68
N PRO A 270 2.76 3.73 -6.42
CA PRO A 270 1.85 3.75 -5.28
C PRO A 270 0.96 5.00 -5.38
N LYS A 271 -0.32 4.83 -5.04
CA LYS A 271 -1.32 5.89 -5.17
C LYS A 271 -1.94 6.13 -3.81
N SER A 272 -1.59 7.24 -3.17
CA SER A 272 -2.08 7.61 -1.84
C SER A 272 -3.61 7.63 -1.77
N VAL A 273 -4.27 7.99 -2.87
CA VAL A 273 -5.73 7.91 -3.02
C VAL A 273 -6.24 6.49 -2.79
N PHE A 274 -5.64 5.46 -3.41
CA PHE A 274 -6.08 4.07 -3.26
C PHE A 274 -5.90 3.59 -1.83
N LEU A 275 -4.76 3.91 -1.20
CA LEU A 275 -4.50 3.58 0.19
C LEU A 275 -5.51 4.26 1.13
N ALA A 276 -5.77 5.55 0.94
CA ALA A 276 -6.77 6.29 1.69
C ALA A 276 -8.19 5.70 1.53
N LEU A 277 -8.55 5.27 0.32
CA LEU A 277 -9.84 4.60 0.06
C LEU A 277 -9.95 3.23 0.76
N THR A 278 -8.84 2.52 0.98
CA THR A 278 -8.88 1.28 1.79
C THR A 278 -9.33 1.52 3.23
N LEU A 279 -9.21 2.75 3.74
CA LEU A 279 -9.70 3.16 5.06
C LEU A 279 -11.05 3.89 5.00
N ALA A 280 -11.25 4.74 3.98
CA ALA A 280 -12.46 5.53 3.81
C ALA A 280 -13.69 4.66 3.47
N PHE A 281 -13.55 3.63 2.65
CA PHE A 281 -14.68 2.74 2.31
C PHE A 281 -15.16 1.86 3.48
N PRO A 282 -14.29 1.31 4.35
CA PRO A 282 -14.73 0.74 5.62
C PRO A 282 -15.46 1.72 6.50
N LEU A 283 -14.94 2.94 6.65
CA LEU A 283 -15.60 4.01 7.41
C LEU A 283 -17.01 4.28 6.87
N LEU A 284 -17.15 4.43 5.54
CA LEU A 284 -18.41 4.60 4.84
C LEU A 284 -19.39 3.47 5.12
N THR A 285 -18.93 2.23 5.01
CA THR A 285 -19.76 1.04 5.23
C THR A 285 -20.30 1.00 6.65
N TYR A 286 -19.48 1.34 7.65
CA TYR A 286 -19.92 1.40 9.04
C TYR A 286 -20.97 2.48 9.28
N LEU A 287 -20.87 3.63 8.60
CA LEU A 287 -21.89 4.68 8.65
C LEU A 287 -23.19 4.24 7.97
N PHE A 288 -23.13 3.67 6.76
CA PHE A 288 -24.31 3.39 5.94
C PHE A 288 -25.14 2.20 6.44
N VAL A 289 -24.48 1.14 6.92
CA VAL A 289 -25.17 -0.07 7.42
C VAL A 289 -25.82 0.17 8.80
N ASN A 290 -25.50 1.30 9.45
CA ASN A 290 -26.11 1.82 10.67
C ASN A 290 -26.23 0.80 11.81
N ASP A 291 -25.08 0.37 12.34
CA ASP A 291 -24.94 -0.31 13.63
C ASP A 291 -25.13 0.70 14.80
N SER A 292 -26.20 1.51 14.74
CA SER A 292 -26.47 2.75 15.51
C SER A 292 -26.21 2.67 17.02
N LYS A 293 -26.44 1.51 17.66
CA LYS A 293 -26.18 1.32 19.10
C LYS A 293 -24.69 1.20 19.46
N LYS A 294 -23.83 0.80 18.51
CA LYS A 294 -22.38 0.67 18.72
C LYS A 294 -21.64 1.99 18.55
N LEU A 295 -22.09 2.86 17.63
CA LEU A 295 -21.46 4.16 17.39
C LEU A 295 -21.60 5.17 18.54
N GLN A 296 -22.58 4.98 19.43
CA GLN A 296 -22.75 5.83 20.61
C GLN A 296 -21.69 5.60 21.70
N GLN A 297 -20.95 4.49 21.65
CA GLN A 297 -19.93 4.18 22.63
C GLN A 297 -18.73 5.13 22.48
N LYS A 298 -18.18 5.60 23.62
CA LYS A 298 -16.98 6.47 23.63
C LYS A 298 -15.83 5.90 22.78
N ARG A 299 -15.64 4.58 22.81
CA ARG A 299 -14.63 3.87 21.99
C ARG A 299 -14.86 4.05 20.49
N ALA A 300 -16.09 3.94 20.00
CA ALA A 300 -16.40 4.07 18.57
C ALA A 300 -16.14 5.49 18.05
N LYS A 301 -16.37 6.50 18.89
CA LYS A 301 -16.09 7.92 18.58
C LYS A 301 -14.59 8.20 18.48
N ALA A 302 -13.80 7.68 19.41
CA ALA A 302 -12.33 7.79 19.34
C ALA A 302 -11.77 7.09 18.10
N LEU A 303 -12.30 5.91 17.75
CA LEU A 303 -11.92 5.20 16.52
C LEU A 303 -12.28 5.99 15.25
N PHE A 304 -13.40 6.70 15.24
CA PHE A 304 -13.77 7.56 14.11
C PHE A 304 -12.74 8.68 13.89
N VAL A 305 -12.34 9.38 14.97
CA VAL A 305 -11.31 10.43 14.91
C VAL A 305 -9.98 9.85 14.41
N LEU A 306 -9.57 8.70 14.93
CA LEU A 306 -8.37 7.98 14.49
C LEU A 306 -8.39 7.71 12.98
N PHE A 307 -9.52 7.25 12.44
CA PHE A 307 -9.65 6.94 11.00
C PHE A 307 -9.56 8.19 10.14
N VAL A 308 -10.26 9.27 10.51
CA VAL A 308 -10.23 10.52 9.74
C VAL A 308 -8.83 11.15 9.76
N LEU A 309 -8.16 11.16 10.92
CA LEU A 309 -6.78 11.62 11.04
C LEU A 309 -5.83 10.82 10.14
N ALA A 310 -5.91 9.50 10.19
CA ALA A 310 -5.08 8.64 9.35
C ALA A 310 -5.36 8.83 7.85
N ILE A 311 -6.63 8.94 7.44
CA ILE A 311 -7.00 9.21 6.05
C ILE A 311 -6.39 10.52 5.57
N ALA A 312 -6.47 11.59 6.38
CA ALA A 312 -5.91 12.88 6.02
C ALA A 312 -4.37 12.89 5.96
N LEU A 313 -3.71 12.15 6.85
CA LEU A 313 -2.25 11.96 6.82
C LEU A 313 -1.78 11.13 5.61
N ILE A 314 -2.63 10.30 5.02
CA ILE A 314 -2.35 9.63 3.75
C ILE A 314 -2.65 10.55 2.58
N ASN A 315 -3.86 11.11 2.54
CA ASN A 315 -4.34 11.91 1.43
C ASN A 315 -5.41 12.93 1.89
N TRP A 316 -5.02 14.20 1.86
CA TRP A 316 -5.90 15.33 2.22
C TRP A 316 -7.13 15.45 1.34
N PHE A 317 -7.01 15.22 0.04
CA PHE A 317 -8.14 15.31 -0.89
C PHE A 317 -9.25 14.34 -0.50
N VAL A 318 -8.93 13.09 -0.17
CA VAL A 318 -9.93 12.11 0.30
C VAL A 318 -10.58 12.57 1.61
N ALA A 319 -9.78 13.10 2.55
CA ALA A 319 -10.30 13.59 3.83
C ALA A 319 -11.20 14.83 3.70
N MET A 320 -10.85 15.80 2.84
CA MET A 320 -11.54 17.09 2.72
C MET A 320 -12.65 17.12 1.66
N VAL A 321 -12.61 16.22 0.68
CA VAL A 321 -13.60 16.18 -0.41
C VAL A 321 -14.53 14.99 -0.24
N ILE A 322 -13.98 13.78 -0.15
CA ILE A 322 -14.79 12.54 -0.16
C ILE A 322 -15.52 12.30 1.15
N ILE A 323 -14.85 12.47 2.29
CA ILE A 323 -15.50 12.29 3.60
C ILE A 323 -16.65 13.29 3.78
N PRO A 324 -16.52 14.59 3.45
CA PRO A 324 -17.65 15.52 3.50
C PRO A 324 -18.82 15.14 2.60
N VAL A 325 -18.57 14.73 1.35
CA VAL A 325 -19.64 14.26 0.44
C VAL A 325 -20.36 13.06 1.05
N MET A 326 -19.62 12.11 1.62
CA MET A 326 -20.18 10.96 2.33
C MET A 326 -21.01 11.38 3.56
N LEU A 327 -20.50 12.31 4.37
CA LEU A 327 -21.21 12.82 5.55
C LEU A 327 -22.47 13.59 5.18
N PHE A 328 -22.46 14.32 4.06
CA PHE A 328 -23.61 15.01 3.51
C PHE A 328 -24.72 14.03 3.10
N VAL A 329 -24.36 12.95 2.38
CA VAL A 329 -25.31 11.88 2.06
C VAL A 329 -25.85 11.21 3.34
N TYR A 330 -24.97 10.93 4.31
CA TYR A 330 -25.39 10.37 5.60
C TYR A 330 -26.35 11.30 6.35
N PHE A 331 -26.13 12.62 6.31
CA PHE A 331 -27.00 13.63 6.90
C PHE A 331 -28.40 13.58 6.29
N ILE A 332 -28.53 13.64 4.97
CA ILE A 332 -29.83 13.64 4.26
C ILE A 332 -30.71 12.46 4.69
N PHE A 333 -30.16 11.25 4.75
CA PHE A 333 -30.92 10.04 5.03
C PHE A 333 -31.16 9.76 6.53
N ASN A 334 -30.48 10.45 7.45
CA ASN A 334 -30.57 10.19 8.90
C ASN A 334 -31.07 11.37 9.73
N VAL A 335 -31.06 12.61 9.21
CA VAL A 335 -31.38 13.81 9.99
C VAL A 335 -32.72 13.68 10.71
N LYS A 336 -33.79 13.21 10.05
CA LYS A 336 -35.13 13.13 10.66
C LYS A 336 -35.24 12.17 11.86
N LYS A 337 -34.43 11.11 11.92
CA LYS A 337 -34.54 10.06 12.96
C LYS A 337 -33.41 10.10 14.00
N GLN A 338 -32.25 10.66 13.65
CA GLN A 338 -31.01 10.53 14.43
C GLN A 338 -30.18 11.84 14.47
N THR A 339 -30.83 13.03 14.48
CA THR A 339 -30.17 14.36 14.46
C THR A 339 -28.94 14.45 15.37
N LYS A 340 -29.08 14.09 16.66
CA LYS A 340 -27.99 14.17 17.65
C LYS A 340 -26.79 13.31 17.25
N GLN A 341 -27.02 12.12 16.72
CA GLN A 341 -25.94 11.23 16.29
C GLN A 341 -25.23 11.78 15.06
N VAL A 342 -25.99 12.27 14.08
CA VAL A 342 -25.45 12.89 12.86
C VAL A 342 -24.57 14.10 13.21
N LEU A 343 -25.08 15.02 14.02
CA LEU A 343 -24.32 16.19 14.49
C LEU A 343 -23.08 15.80 15.30
N THR A 344 -23.17 14.74 16.11
CA THR A 344 -22.02 14.23 16.85
C THR A 344 -20.91 13.74 15.90
N ILE A 345 -21.26 13.00 14.84
CA ILE A 345 -20.30 12.49 13.86
C ILE A 345 -19.65 13.65 13.09
N ILE A 346 -20.45 14.62 12.64
CA ILE A 346 -19.95 15.84 11.98
C ILE A 346 -19.01 16.61 12.92
N GLY A 347 -19.35 16.72 14.20
CA GLY A 347 -18.49 17.34 15.21
C GLY A 347 -17.15 16.62 15.39
N TYR A 348 -17.12 15.27 15.37
CA TYR A 348 -15.86 14.51 15.43
C TYR A 348 -15.04 14.62 14.15
N TYR A 349 -15.69 14.73 12.99
CA TYR A 349 -15.00 15.03 11.74
C TYR A 349 -14.33 16.42 11.82
N ALA A 350 -15.09 17.44 12.22
CA ALA A 350 -14.58 18.80 12.41
C ALA A 350 -13.43 18.85 13.42
N LEU A 351 -13.53 18.11 14.54
CA LEU A 351 -12.45 17.96 15.52
C LEU A 351 -11.17 17.37 14.88
N SER A 352 -11.31 16.33 14.05
CA SER A 352 -10.17 15.66 13.42
C SER A 352 -9.45 16.60 12.45
N ILE A 353 -10.21 17.34 11.64
CA ILE A 353 -9.67 18.35 10.73
C ILE A 353 -9.01 19.50 11.50
N LEU A 354 -9.63 19.96 12.59
CA LEU A 354 -9.08 21.01 13.43
C LEU A 354 -7.74 20.61 14.04
N VAL A 355 -7.61 19.37 14.54
CA VAL A 355 -6.34 18.83 15.05
C VAL A 355 -5.26 18.87 13.98
N LEU A 356 -5.57 18.45 12.75
CA LEU A 356 -4.60 18.49 11.65
C LEU A 356 -4.20 19.91 11.28
N ILE A 357 -5.17 20.81 11.10
CA ILE A 357 -4.88 22.20 10.79
C ILE A 357 -3.98 22.79 11.87
N LEU A 358 -4.26 22.55 13.16
CA LEU A 358 -3.38 23.00 14.25
C LEU A 358 -1.96 22.45 14.13
N CYS A 359 -1.78 21.17 13.80
CA CYS A 359 -0.45 20.60 13.56
C CYS A 359 0.28 21.36 12.43
N TYR A 360 -0.36 21.51 11.27
CA TYR A 360 0.23 22.23 10.14
C TYR A 360 0.45 23.72 10.42
N CYS A 361 -0.37 24.37 11.25
CA CYS A 361 -0.12 25.74 11.70
C CYS A 361 1.17 25.85 12.52
N ILE A 362 1.37 24.94 13.47
CA ILE A 362 2.58 24.90 14.31
C ILE A 362 3.81 24.70 13.43
N ILE A 363 3.74 23.77 12.48
CA ILE A 363 4.85 23.45 11.59
C ILE A 363 5.10 24.56 10.57
N GLY A 364 4.04 25.17 10.04
CA GLY A 364 4.14 26.34 9.17
C GLY A 364 4.85 27.50 9.87
N TYR A 365 4.54 27.73 11.15
CA TYR A 365 5.25 28.71 11.97
C TYR A 365 6.75 28.36 12.12
N LEU A 366 7.08 27.09 12.40
CA LEU A 366 8.48 26.64 12.53
C LEU A 366 9.27 26.72 11.22
N GLN A 367 8.62 26.47 10.07
CA GLN A 367 9.26 26.46 8.75
C GLN A 367 9.12 27.80 7.98
N SER A 368 8.55 28.84 8.60
CA SER A 368 8.25 30.13 7.96
C SER A 368 7.41 29.99 6.67
N LYS A 369 6.43 29.08 6.68
CA LYS A 369 5.52 28.81 5.56
C LYS A 369 4.07 29.05 5.94
N GLU A 370 3.33 29.62 5.00
CA GLU A 370 1.89 29.78 5.15
C GLU A 370 1.15 28.45 5.07
N ILE A 371 0.01 28.36 5.76
CA ILE A 371 -0.88 27.18 5.72
C ILE A 371 -1.44 26.96 4.30
N SER A 372 -1.63 28.05 3.54
CA SER A 372 -2.07 28.05 2.14
C SER A 372 -1.15 27.21 1.25
N PHE A 373 0.15 27.22 1.53
CA PHE A 373 1.14 26.40 0.84
C PHE A 373 0.82 24.91 1.05
N TYR A 374 0.75 24.46 2.31
CA TYR A 374 0.44 23.05 2.62
C TYR A 374 -0.91 22.59 2.07
N LEU A 375 -1.94 23.44 2.10
CA LEU A 375 -3.25 23.12 1.52
C LEU A 375 -3.17 22.97 0.00
N SER A 376 -2.49 23.89 -0.69
CA SER A 376 -2.38 23.85 -2.15
C SER A 376 -1.58 22.65 -2.63
N THR A 377 -0.45 22.32 -1.99
CA THR A 377 0.38 21.17 -2.40
C THR A 377 -0.28 19.81 -2.14
N ASN A 378 -1.19 19.72 -1.16
CA ASN A 378 -1.86 18.47 -0.83
C ASN A 378 -3.23 18.29 -1.52
N LEU A 379 -3.87 19.38 -1.97
CA LEU A 379 -5.13 19.33 -2.71
C LEU A 379 -4.93 19.24 -4.23
N PHE A 380 -3.79 19.73 -4.73
CA PHE A 380 -3.39 19.64 -6.13
C PHE A 380 -2.10 18.84 -6.24
N SER A 381 -2.07 17.82 -7.08
CA SER A 381 -0.91 16.96 -7.23
C SER A 381 -0.45 16.93 -8.68
N PHE A 382 0.67 17.60 -8.93
CA PHE A 382 1.37 17.61 -10.21
C PHE A 382 1.87 16.22 -10.65
N ASN A 383 1.89 15.24 -9.74
CA ASN A 383 2.37 13.88 -10.00
C ASN A 383 1.32 12.95 -10.63
N TYR A 384 0.05 13.38 -10.72
CA TYR A 384 -1.01 12.61 -11.36
C TYR A 384 -1.36 13.26 -12.69
N TYR A 385 -1.22 12.51 -13.77
CA TYR A 385 -1.69 12.94 -15.09
C TYR A 385 -2.58 11.85 -15.70
N THR A 386 -3.70 12.28 -16.26
CA THR A 386 -4.64 11.37 -16.92
C THR A 386 -4.18 11.04 -18.34
N TYR A 387 -3.54 9.89 -18.49
CA TYR A 387 -3.26 9.27 -19.78
C TYR A 387 -3.76 7.82 -19.79
N ALA A 388 -4.87 7.58 -20.48
CA ALA A 388 -5.53 6.27 -20.53
C ALA A 388 -5.88 5.87 -21.99
N PRO A 389 -4.87 5.63 -22.85
CA PRO A 389 -5.09 5.28 -24.26
C PRO A 389 -5.78 3.93 -24.45
N GLN A 390 -5.73 3.04 -23.44
CA GLN A 390 -6.37 1.73 -23.50
C GLN A 390 -7.91 1.80 -23.37
N LEU A 391 -8.48 2.96 -23.05
CA LEU A 391 -9.93 3.12 -22.94
C LEU A 391 -10.63 2.79 -24.27
N ILE A 392 -11.84 2.21 -24.19
CA ILE A 392 -12.64 1.91 -25.39
C ILE A 392 -13.10 3.21 -26.06
N LEU A 393 -13.50 4.19 -25.24
CA LEU A 393 -14.01 5.49 -25.66
C LEU A 393 -13.20 6.62 -25.01
N PRO A 394 -13.22 7.83 -25.58
CA PRO A 394 -12.65 9.01 -24.94
C PRO A 394 -13.22 9.20 -23.53
N ILE A 395 -12.33 9.60 -22.60
CA ILE A 395 -12.65 9.67 -21.16
C ILE A 395 -13.89 10.52 -20.85
N LYS A 396 -14.08 11.64 -21.56
CA LYS A 396 -15.23 12.53 -21.38
C LYS A 396 -16.55 11.83 -21.68
N GLN A 397 -16.62 11.07 -22.78
CA GLN A 397 -17.84 10.33 -23.17
C GLN A 397 -18.13 9.20 -22.16
N LEU A 398 -17.09 8.50 -21.73
CA LEU A 398 -17.19 7.42 -20.75
C LEU A 398 -17.79 7.92 -19.42
N TYR A 399 -17.31 9.07 -18.92
CA TYR A 399 -17.86 9.68 -17.70
C TYR A 399 -19.30 10.16 -17.85
N SER A 400 -19.70 10.65 -19.02
CA SER A 400 -21.11 10.98 -19.26
C SER A 400 -22.01 9.74 -19.15
N TYR A 401 -21.59 8.59 -19.67
CA TYR A 401 -22.33 7.34 -19.50
C TYR A 401 -22.39 6.88 -18.05
N TYR A 402 -21.27 6.97 -17.32
CA TYR A 402 -21.27 6.64 -15.88
C TYR A 402 -22.17 7.56 -15.07
N TYR A 403 -22.16 8.86 -15.36
CA TYR A 403 -23.05 9.82 -14.73
C TYR A 403 -24.51 9.45 -14.96
N ILE A 404 -24.94 9.26 -16.22
CA ILE A 404 -26.31 8.87 -16.55
C ILE A 404 -26.70 7.57 -15.84
N SER A 405 -25.83 6.55 -15.88
CA SER A 405 -26.08 5.28 -15.21
C SER A 405 -26.25 5.44 -13.69
N SER A 406 -25.42 6.29 -13.06
CA SER A 406 -25.47 6.55 -11.62
C SER A 406 -26.78 7.26 -11.24
N VAL A 407 -27.25 8.21 -12.07
CA VAL A 407 -28.52 8.92 -11.84
C VAL A 407 -29.69 7.95 -11.91
N VAL A 408 -29.73 7.09 -12.93
CA VAL A 408 -30.77 6.05 -13.05
C VAL A 408 -30.77 5.12 -11.84
N LEU A 409 -29.60 4.64 -11.42
CA LEU A 409 -29.45 3.82 -10.21
C LEU A 409 -29.87 4.58 -8.94
N GLY A 410 -29.53 5.87 -8.84
CA GLY A 410 -29.93 6.76 -7.76
C GLY A 410 -31.44 6.85 -7.63
N VAL A 411 -32.14 7.15 -8.73
CA VAL A 411 -33.61 7.23 -8.76
C VAL A 411 -34.24 5.90 -8.37
N LEU A 412 -33.81 4.79 -8.98
CA LEU A 412 -34.31 3.44 -8.65
C LEU A 412 -34.10 3.09 -7.17
N SER A 413 -32.93 3.46 -6.61
CA SER A 413 -32.59 3.20 -5.22
C SER A 413 -33.49 3.95 -4.24
N VAL A 414 -33.84 5.20 -4.56
CA VAL A 414 -34.69 6.05 -3.74
C VAL A 414 -36.13 5.56 -3.77
N VAL A 415 -36.64 5.12 -4.92
CA VAL A 415 -37.96 4.49 -5.05
C VAL A 415 -38.04 3.23 -4.18
N LEU A 416 -37.04 2.35 -4.26
CA LEU A 416 -36.98 1.13 -3.43
C LEU A 416 -36.80 1.43 -1.94
N TYR A 417 -36.09 2.51 -1.60
CA TYR A 417 -35.95 2.97 -0.22
C TYR A 417 -37.30 3.34 0.41
N PHE A 418 -38.19 4.03 -0.33
CA PHE A 418 -39.53 4.34 0.17
C PHE A 418 -40.39 3.07 0.34
N LYS A 419 -40.20 2.04 -0.50
CA LYS A 419 -40.88 0.74 -0.36
C LYS A 419 -40.42 -0.06 0.86
N ASN A 420 -39.11 -0.12 1.13
CA ASN A 420 -38.56 -0.81 2.31
C ASN A 420 -37.30 -0.11 2.84
N THR A 421 -37.51 0.82 3.77
CA THR A 421 -36.44 1.64 4.34
C THR A 421 -35.38 0.81 5.06
N PHE A 422 -35.73 -0.32 5.68
CA PHE A 422 -34.75 -1.12 6.44
C PHE A 422 -33.80 -1.91 5.54
N LYS A 423 -34.29 -2.38 4.39
CA LYS A 423 -33.50 -3.18 3.43
C LYS A 423 -32.63 -2.30 2.53
N TYR A 424 -33.21 -1.25 1.93
CA TYR A 424 -32.55 -0.51 0.85
C TYR A 424 -31.86 0.79 1.26
N LYS A 425 -31.91 1.21 2.54
CA LYS A 425 -31.29 2.47 2.99
C LYS A 425 -29.80 2.58 2.68
N ALA A 426 -29.01 1.56 3.02
CA ALA A 426 -27.57 1.60 2.77
C ALA A 426 -27.26 1.62 1.28
N VAL A 427 -28.04 0.88 0.48
CA VAL A 427 -27.91 0.85 -0.99
C VAL A 427 -28.25 2.22 -1.58
N ALA A 428 -29.33 2.85 -1.13
CA ALA A 428 -29.73 4.18 -1.59
C ALA A 428 -28.70 5.26 -1.24
N MET A 429 -28.13 5.20 -0.03
CA MET A 429 -27.00 6.08 0.33
C MET A 429 -25.81 5.89 -0.61
N LEU A 430 -25.43 4.65 -0.93
CA LEU A 430 -24.33 4.39 -1.85
C LEU A 430 -24.63 4.90 -3.27
N SER A 431 -25.83 4.66 -3.79
CA SER A 431 -26.22 5.14 -5.12
C SER A 431 -26.21 6.67 -5.20
N VAL A 432 -26.74 7.37 -4.20
CA VAL A 432 -26.70 8.85 -4.13
C VAL A 432 -25.27 9.37 -3.98
N PHE A 433 -24.43 8.67 -3.21
CA PHE A 433 -23.01 8.99 -3.11
C PHE A 433 -22.29 8.88 -4.47
N LEU A 434 -22.55 7.83 -5.25
CA LEU A 434 -22.00 7.70 -6.60
C LEU A 434 -22.47 8.82 -7.53
N VAL A 435 -23.75 9.18 -7.49
CA VAL A 435 -24.27 10.34 -8.25
C VAL A 435 -23.51 11.61 -7.90
N ALA A 436 -23.31 11.89 -6.61
CA ALA A 436 -22.57 13.07 -6.16
C ALA A 436 -21.14 13.09 -6.69
N LEU A 437 -20.42 11.96 -6.65
CA LEU A 437 -19.06 11.88 -7.18
C LEU A 437 -18.99 12.14 -8.70
N PHE A 438 -19.89 11.54 -9.48
CA PHE A 438 -19.90 11.77 -10.93
C PHE A 438 -20.38 13.19 -11.30
N SER A 439 -21.28 13.79 -10.51
CA SER A 439 -21.66 15.19 -10.66
C SER A 439 -20.48 16.13 -10.46
N MET A 440 -19.59 15.85 -9.49
CA MET A 440 -18.41 16.69 -9.23
C MET A 440 -17.48 16.77 -10.43
N TYR A 441 -17.31 15.65 -11.15
CA TYR A 441 -16.53 15.63 -12.40
C TYR A 441 -17.16 16.51 -13.49
N GLN A 442 -18.49 16.44 -13.65
CA GLN A 442 -19.21 17.21 -14.67
C GLN A 442 -19.19 18.72 -14.40
N LEU A 443 -19.21 19.12 -13.12
CA LEU A 443 -19.21 20.52 -12.70
C LEU A 443 -17.84 21.20 -12.86
N GLN A 444 -16.75 20.45 -13.05
CA GLN A 444 -15.39 20.97 -13.21
C GLN A 444 -15.02 22.04 -12.18
N LEU A 445 -15.24 21.74 -10.91
CA LEU A 445 -15.02 22.69 -9.81
C LEU A 445 -13.53 23.11 -9.74
N THR A 446 -13.27 24.41 -9.78
CA THR A 446 -11.92 24.99 -9.88
C THR A 446 -10.99 24.67 -8.71
N PHE A 447 -11.55 24.39 -7.53
CA PHE A 447 -10.78 24.03 -6.34
C PHE A 447 -10.39 22.54 -6.29
N MET A 448 -10.74 21.76 -7.32
CA MET A 448 -10.60 20.31 -7.33
C MET A 448 -9.70 19.84 -8.46
N ASP A 449 -8.65 19.11 -8.10
CA ASP A 449 -7.82 18.41 -9.07
C ASP A 449 -8.59 17.25 -9.71
N LEU A 450 -8.83 17.36 -11.02
CA LEU A 450 -9.55 16.36 -11.79
C LEU A 450 -8.77 15.05 -11.92
N ASP A 451 -7.44 15.09 -11.90
CA ASP A 451 -6.59 13.89 -12.00
C ASP A 451 -6.69 13.06 -10.71
N ILE A 452 -6.72 13.71 -9.54
CA ILE A 452 -6.98 13.05 -8.25
C ILE A 452 -8.41 12.49 -8.21
N LEU A 453 -9.40 13.26 -8.67
CA LEU A 453 -10.79 12.80 -8.74
C LEU A 453 -10.91 11.56 -9.63
N ASN A 454 -10.21 11.51 -10.76
CA ASN A 454 -10.21 10.37 -11.67
C ASN A 454 -9.78 9.08 -10.95
N LEU A 455 -8.77 9.12 -10.09
CA LEU A 455 -8.38 7.96 -9.28
C LEU A 455 -9.48 7.48 -8.34
N ILE A 456 -10.26 8.39 -7.76
CA ILE A 456 -11.39 8.03 -6.89
C ILE A 456 -12.51 7.40 -7.72
N LEU A 457 -12.75 7.93 -8.93
CA LEU A 457 -13.73 7.39 -9.85
C LEU A 457 -13.35 5.99 -10.34
N VAL A 458 -12.06 5.70 -10.56
CA VAL A 458 -11.57 4.34 -10.85
C VAL A 458 -12.03 3.32 -9.81
N ALA A 459 -12.00 3.66 -8.52
CA ALA A 459 -12.46 2.77 -7.46
C ALA A 459 -14.00 2.76 -7.31
N SER A 460 -14.67 3.83 -7.75
CA SER A 460 -16.12 4.01 -7.63
C SER A 460 -16.91 3.37 -8.78
N ILE A 461 -16.37 3.34 -10.00
CA ILE A 461 -16.99 2.70 -11.18
C ILE A 461 -17.33 1.23 -10.93
N PRO A 462 -16.43 0.39 -10.37
CA PRO A 462 -16.74 -1.00 -10.06
C PRO A 462 -17.89 -1.17 -9.06
N LEU A 463 -18.05 -0.25 -8.09
CA LEU A 463 -19.20 -0.25 -7.18
C LEU A 463 -20.51 -0.02 -7.94
N GLY A 464 -20.49 0.87 -8.94
CA GLY A 464 -21.62 1.10 -9.84
C GLY A 464 -22.04 -0.17 -10.60
N PHE A 465 -21.08 -0.87 -11.21
CA PHE A 465 -21.35 -2.15 -11.88
C PHE A 465 -21.90 -3.22 -10.93
N GLY A 466 -21.34 -3.31 -9.73
CA GLY A 466 -21.86 -4.22 -8.71
C GLY A 466 -23.31 -3.88 -8.30
N LEU A 467 -23.66 -2.60 -8.19
CA LEU A 467 -25.04 -2.16 -7.94
C LEU A 467 -25.99 -2.49 -9.09
N ILE A 468 -25.57 -2.35 -10.35
CA ILE A 468 -26.38 -2.75 -11.51
C ILE A 468 -26.77 -4.22 -11.37
N VAL A 469 -25.81 -5.10 -11.09
CA VAL A 469 -26.05 -6.53 -10.90
C VAL A 469 -26.99 -6.79 -9.72
N PHE A 470 -26.82 -6.06 -8.61
CA PHE A 470 -27.75 -6.15 -7.48
C PHE A 470 -29.19 -5.83 -7.89
N TYR A 471 -29.44 -4.73 -8.59
CA TYR A 471 -30.79 -4.38 -9.04
C TYR A 471 -31.35 -5.39 -10.05
N CYS A 472 -30.53 -5.89 -10.97
CA CYS A 472 -30.94 -6.97 -11.88
C CYS A 472 -31.38 -8.21 -11.11
N THR A 473 -30.64 -8.63 -10.07
CA THR A 473 -31.00 -9.79 -9.25
C THR A 473 -32.29 -9.57 -8.46
N GLU A 474 -32.50 -8.36 -7.92
CA GLU A 474 -33.73 -8.01 -7.21
C GLU A 474 -34.94 -7.99 -8.17
N LEU A 475 -34.80 -7.42 -9.37
CA LEU A 475 -35.85 -7.41 -10.40
C LEU A 475 -36.22 -8.84 -10.84
N LEU A 476 -35.24 -9.71 -11.09
CA LEU A 476 -35.47 -11.10 -11.45
C LEU A 476 -36.19 -11.90 -10.34
N SER A 477 -35.89 -11.58 -9.07
CA SER A 477 -36.57 -12.19 -7.93
C SER A 477 -38.04 -11.79 -7.80
N PHE A 478 -38.45 -10.65 -8.38
CA PHE A 478 -39.86 -10.27 -8.46
C PHE A 478 -40.61 -11.08 -9.54
N VAL A 479 -39.93 -11.54 -10.59
CA VAL A 479 -40.54 -12.26 -11.73
C VAL A 479 -40.59 -13.77 -11.49
N THR A 480 -39.66 -14.33 -10.72
CA THR A 480 -39.54 -15.78 -10.50
C THR A 480 -40.01 -16.19 -9.10
N LEU A 481 -41.11 -16.95 -9.02
CA LEU A 481 -41.77 -17.33 -7.77
C LEU A 481 -41.15 -18.53 -7.02
N ARG A 482 -39.93 -18.97 -7.34
CA ARG A 482 -39.30 -20.11 -6.66
C ARG A 482 -37.78 -20.04 -6.68
N ASN A 483 -37.20 -19.63 -5.55
CA ASN A 483 -35.76 -19.53 -5.31
C ASN A 483 -35.15 -20.90 -4.97
N THR A 484 -34.66 -21.64 -5.97
CA THR A 484 -33.73 -22.78 -5.75
C THR A 484 -32.63 -22.89 -6.82
N ILE A 485 -32.28 -21.81 -7.52
CA ILE A 485 -31.08 -21.81 -8.37
C ILE A 485 -29.88 -21.49 -7.48
N LYS A 486 -28.98 -22.47 -7.35
CA LYS A 486 -27.78 -22.38 -6.49
C LYS A 486 -26.92 -21.20 -6.95
N ILE A 487 -26.86 -20.17 -6.11
CA ILE A 487 -25.95 -18.99 -6.15
C ILE A 487 -24.56 -19.25 -6.79
N PRO A 488 -23.87 -20.38 -6.56
CA PRO A 488 -22.62 -20.70 -7.27
C PRO A 488 -22.73 -20.78 -8.80
N LEU A 489 -23.86 -21.22 -9.36
CA LEU A 489 -24.02 -21.35 -10.82
C LEU A 489 -24.20 -19.98 -11.49
N GLN A 490 -24.92 -19.07 -10.83
CA GLN A 490 -25.06 -17.67 -11.29
C GLN A 490 -23.73 -16.92 -11.18
N LEU A 491 -22.99 -17.12 -10.09
CA LEU A 491 -21.61 -16.62 -9.96
C LEU A 491 -20.73 -17.14 -11.08
N PHE A 492 -20.72 -18.46 -11.32
CA PHE A 492 -19.90 -19.09 -12.36
C PHE A 492 -20.21 -18.57 -13.77
N VAL A 493 -21.50 -18.43 -14.13
CA VAL A 493 -21.92 -17.91 -15.44
C VAL A 493 -21.53 -16.44 -15.61
N ILE A 494 -21.72 -15.60 -14.59
CA ILE A 494 -21.30 -14.18 -14.63
C ILE A 494 -19.78 -14.09 -14.70
N THR A 495 -19.05 -14.93 -13.97
CA THR A 495 -17.58 -14.94 -13.98
C THR A 495 -17.04 -15.35 -15.35
N ILE A 496 -17.61 -16.39 -15.97
CA ILE A 496 -17.21 -16.86 -17.30
C ILE A 496 -17.58 -15.84 -18.39
N SER A 497 -18.76 -15.24 -18.32
CA SER A 497 -19.16 -14.23 -19.31
C SER A 497 -18.33 -12.95 -19.19
N VAL A 498 -17.99 -12.52 -17.97
CA VAL A 498 -17.05 -11.40 -17.75
C VAL A 498 -15.64 -11.77 -18.24
N LEU A 499 -15.12 -12.96 -17.91
CA LEU A 499 -13.79 -13.43 -18.36
C LEU A 499 -13.70 -13.66 -19.88
N ALA A 500 -14.78 -14.11 -20.53
CA ALA A 500 -14.83 -14.32 -21.98
C ALA A 500 -14.84 -12.99 -22.75
N VAL A 501 -15.61 -12.00 -22.26
CA VAL A 501 -15.60 -10.63 -22.80
C VAL A 501 -14.21 -10.00 -22.59
N LEU A 502 -13.57 -10.24 -21.45
CA LEU A 502 -12.23 -9.75 -21.15
C LEU A 502 -11.16 -10.30 -22.10
N TYR A 503 -11.11 -11.62 -22.28
CA TYR A 503 -10.12 -12.26 -23.16
C TYR A 503 -10.26 -11.78 -24.62
N GLY A 504 -11.49 -11.52 -25.07
CA GLY A 504 -11.77 -11.02 -26.41
C GLY A 504 -11.30 -9.58 -26.66
N PHE A 505 -11.52 -8.66 -25.71
CA PHE A 505 -11.27 -7.22 -25.93
C PHE A 505 -9.88 -6.73 -25.46
N GLU A 506 -9.31 -7.29 -24.39
CA GLU A 506 -7.96 -6.88 -23.92
C GLU A 506 -6.86 -7.29 -24.91
N SER A 507 -7.01 -8.45 -25.56
CA SER A 507 -5.93 -9.05 -26.37
C SER A 507 -5.63 -8.31 -27.67
N GLN A 508 -6.55 -7.47 -28.18
CA GLN A 508 -6.32 -6.70 -29.41
C GLN A 508 -5.69 -5.32 -29.17
N LYS A 509 -6.16 -4.54 -28.19
CA LYS A 509 -5.58 -3.20 -27.91
C LYS A 509 -4.26 -3.25 -27.15
N LEU A 510 -4.07 -4.18 -26.21
CA LEU A 510 -2.84 -4.27 -25.41
C LEU A 510 -1.65 -4.90 -26.16
N LYS A 511 -1.90 -5.71 -27.20
CA LYS A 511 -0.82 -6.28 -28.02
C LYS A 511 -0.05 -5.22 -28.80
N ASN A 512 -0.71 -4.13 -29.18
CA ASN A 512 -0.10 -3.03 -29.92
C ASN A 512 0.55 -1.98 -29.00
N TYR A 513 0.55 -2.22 -27.68
CA TYR A 513 1.13 -1.29 -26.72
C TYR A 513 2.66 -1.50 -26.63
N PRO A 514 3.48 -0.44 -26.72
CA PRO A 514 4.94 -0.57 -26.67
C PRO A 514 5.38 -1.15 -25.33
N VAL A 515 6.15 -2.24 -25.38
CA VAL A 515 6.78 -2.84 -24.20
C VAL A 515 8.02 -2.01 -23.84
N ARG A 516 8.23 -1.74 -22.55
CA ARG A 516 9.39 -0.97 -22.09
C ARG A 516 10.69 -1.79 -22.23
N ASN A 517 11.80 -1.09 -22.48
CA ASN A 517 13.14 -1.66 -22.40
C ASN A 517 13.41 -2.20 -20.96
N PRO A 518 13.79 -3.50 -20.81
CA PRO A 518 13.99 -4.14 -19.51
C PRO A 518 15.14 -3.57 -18.66
N ILE A 519 15.97 -2.68 -19.19
CA ILE A 519 17.14 -2.10 -18.49
C ILE A 519 16.84 -1.61 -17.06
N ASN A 520 15.71 -0.94 -16.83
CA ASN A 520 15.40 -0.36 -15.52
C ASN A 520 15.17 -1.43 -14.45
N ALA A 521 14.61 -2.58 -14.85
CA ALA A 521 14.48 -3.73 -13.97
C ALA A 521 15.85 -4.37 -13.68
N HIS A 522 16.78 -4.34 -14.64
CA HIS A 522 18.15 -4.82 -14.44
C HIS A 522 18.94 -3.92 -13.47
N ILE A 523 18.83 -2.60 -13.60
CA ILE A 523 19.45 -1.65 -12.67
C ILE A 523 18.97 -1.93 -11.24
N LEU A 524 17.65 -1.93 -11.00
CA LEU A 524 17.10 -2.20 -9.68
C LEU A 524 17.47 -3.58 -9.13
N LYS A 525 17.55 -4.59 -9.99
CA LYS A 525 18.00 -5.92 -9.60
C LYS A 525 19.42 -5.90 -9.06
N VAL A 526 20.33 -5.17 -9.72
CA VAL A 526 21.73 -5.06 -9.27
C VAL A 526 21.79 -4.37 -7.92
N TYR A 527 21.10 -3.23 -7.75
CA TYR A 527 21.05 -2.53 -6.46
C TYR A 527 20.49 -3.40 -5.33
N ASP A 528 19.43 -4.15 -5.60
CA ASP A 528 18.84 -5.06 -4.60
C ASP A 528 19.75 -6.24 -4.26
N LEU A 529 20.53 -6.76 -5.22
CA LEU A 529 21.56 -7.76 -4.96
C LEU A 529 22.69 -7.20 -4.11
N MET A 530 23.16 -5.99 -4.41
CA MET A 530 24.18 -5.29 -3.62
C MET A 530 23.72 -5.09 -2.18
N ASP A 531 22.49 -4.60 -1.98
CA ASP A 531 21.90 -4.39 -0.64
C ASP A 531 21.81 -5.67 0.20
N GLN A 532 21.74 -6.85 -0.44
CA GLN A 532 21.60 -8.14 0.24
C GLN A 532 22.94 -8.84 0.50
N THR A 533 23.96 -8.52 -0.28
CA THR A 533 25.25 -9.25 -0.28
C THR A 533 26.40 -8.42 0.25
N LEU A 534 26.31 -7.10 0.22
CA LEU A 534 27.39 -6.19 0.57
C LEU A 534 27.13 -5.46 1.89
N LEU A 535 28.21 -5.11 2.58
CA LEU A 535 28.17 -4.33 3.80
C LEU A 535 27.91 -2.84 3.51
N PRO A 536 27.04 -2.18 4.27
CA PRO A 536 26.84 -0.75 4.13
C PRO A 536 28.14 0.04 4.34
N PHE A 537 28.35 1.07 3.52
CA PHE A 537 29.50 1.98 3.52
C PHE A 537 30.86 1.31 3.27
N SER A 538 30.88 0.05 2.80
CA SER A 538 32.12 -0.63 2.44
C SER A 538 32.52 -0.40 0.97
N TYR A 539 31.56 -0.07 0.12
CA TYR A 539 31.71 -0.01 -1.33
C TYR A 539 31.23 1.32 -1.93
N ALA A 540 31.65 1.58 -3.16
CA ALA A 540 31.13 2.67 -3.99
C ALA A 540 30.51 2.16 -5.29
N ILE A 541 29.59 2.95 -5.83
CA ILE A 541 28.97 2.69 -7.13
C ILE A 541 29.31 3.81 -8.10
N VAL A 542 29.80 3.44 -9.28
CA VAL A 542 29.98 4.32 -10.43
C VAL A 542 28.76 4.21 -11.34
N ASN A 543 27.94 5.26 -11.37
CA ASN A 543 26.73 5.30 -12.17
C ASN A 543 26.29 6.75 -12.46
N ARG A 544 25.10 6.93 -13.03
CA ARG A 544 24.48 8.25 -13.27
C ARG A 544 24.14 8.95 -11.98
N GLU A 545 24.36 10.27 -11.92
CA GLU A 545 24.11 11.08 -10.73
C GLU A 545 22.70 10.93 -10.16
N VAL A 546 21.69 10.80 -11.04
CA VAL A 546 20.29 10.57 -10.63
C VAL A 546 20.14 9.30 -9.77
N ASN A 547 20.96 8.28 -10.03
CA ASN A 547 20.95 7.00 -9.29
C ASN A 547 21.61 7.11 -7.90
N SER A 548 22.31 8.21 -7.58
CA SER A 548 22.87 8.44 -6.24
C SER A 548 21.80 8.36 -5.14
N ARG A 549 20.58 8.81 -5.45
CA ARG A 549 19.41 8.76 -4.55
C ARG A 549 19.02 7.33 -4.17
N ILE A 550 19.37 6.31 -4.95
CA ILE A 550 19.12 4.90 -4.61
C ILE A 550 20.01 4.49 -3.43
N GLY A 551 21.26 4.94 -3.46
CA GLY A 551 22.31 4.57 -2.51
C GLY A 551 22.46 5.41 -1.26
N GLU A 552 21.76 6.55 -1.19
CA GLU A 552 21.78 7.43 -0.01
C GLU A 552 21.55 6.62 1.27
N ASP A 553 22.47 6.76 2.24
CA ASP A 553 22.55 6.01 3.51
C ASP A 553 22.99 4.53 3.43
N LYS A 554 23.50 4.06 2.28
CA LYS A 554 23.98 2.67 2.11
C LYS A 554 25.38 2.52 1.53
N HIS A 555 25.76 3.34 0.57
CA HIS A 555 27.05 3.22 -0.11
C HIS A 555 27.53 4.56 -0.64
N TYR A 556 28.82 4.64 -0.96
CA TYR A 556 29.38 5.81 -1.62
C TYR A 556 28.97 5.85 -3.09
N PHE A 557 28.95 7.04 -3.68
CA PHE A 557 28.55 7.25 -5.06
C PHE A 557 29.61 8.06 -5.78
N ILE A 558 29.99 7.60 -6.97
CA ILE A 558 30.97 8.26 -7.86
C ILE A 558 30.25 8.42 -9.21
N ASN A 559 30.27 9.61 -9.81
CA ASN A 559 29.73 9.77 -11.15
C ASN A 559 30.78 9.36 -12.21
N TYR A 560 30.37 9.12 -13.45
CA TYR A 560 31.31 8.70 -14.51
C TYR A 560 32.44 9.71 -14.75
N GLN A 561 32.16 11.01 -14.66
CA GLN A 561 33.14 12.06 -14.90
C GLN A 561 34.25 12.06 -13.83
N GLU A 562 33.87 11.87 -12.57
CA GLU A 562 34.79 11.77 -11.44
C GLU A 562 35.60 10.47 -11.52
N PHE A 563 34.94 9.35 -11.83
CA PHE A 563 35.65 8.09 -12.06
C PHE A 563 36.71 8.24 -13.15
N ASP A 564 36.32 8.82 -14.29
CA ASP A 564 37.20 9.04 -15.43
C ASP A 564 38.34 10.02 -15.13
N ALA A 565 38.12 11.03 -14.29
CA ALA A 565 39.08 12.09 -14.05
C ALA A 565 40.07 11.80 -12.90
N SER A 566 39.64 11.20 -11.80
CA SER A 566 40.43 11.14 -10.56
C SER A 566 40.70 9.74 -10.03
N TYR A 567 39.88 8.74 -10.38
CA TYR A 567 39.98 7.42 -9.76
C TYR A 567 41.33 6.75 -10.02
N MET A 568 41.87 6.88 -11.24
CA MET A 568 43.14 6.25 -11.62
C MET A 568 44.34 6.84 -10.86
N ASP A 569 44.33 8.16 -10.63
CA ASP A 569 45.36 8.84 -9.85
C ASP A 569 45.28 8.44 -8.37
N GLN A 570 44.05 8.35 -7.83
CA GLN A 570 43.81 7.87 -6.48
C GLN A 570 44.25 6.40 -6.29
N ASP A 571 43.92 5.50 -7.23
CA ASP A 571 44.36 4.10 -7.23
C ASP A 571 45.87 3.97 -7.19
N GLU A 572 46.58 4.76 -7.99
CA GLU A 572 48.03 4.70 -8.05
C GLU A 572 48.69 5.07 -6.70
N ILE A 573 48.22 6.15 -6.07
CA ILE A 573 48.76 6.60 -4.79
C ILE A 573 48.32 5.67 -3.65
N TYR A 574 47.05 5.23 -3.65
CA TYR A 574 46.52 4.32 -2.64
C TYR A 574 47.31 3.01 -2.59
N TYR A 575 47.53 2.35 -3.73
CA TYR A 575 48.27 1.08 -3.76
C TYR A 575 49.75 1.23 -3.42
N LYS A 576 50.35 2.41 -3.64
CA LYS A 576 51.71 2.71 -3.21
C LYS A 576 51.84 2.78 -1.69
N PHE A 577 50.82 3.30 -0.99
CA PHE A 577 50.83 3.54 0.45
C PHE A 577 49.87 2.66 1.26
N LYS A 578 49.26 1.64 0.64
CA LYS A 578 48.23 0.77 1.25
C LYS A 578 48.64 0.17 2.59
N ASN A 579 49.92 -0.15 2.77
CA ASN A 579 50.46 -0.75 3.99
C ASN A 579 50.85 0.28 5.07
N ASN A 580 50.80 1.58 4.77
CA ASN A 580 51.19 2.65 5.68
C ASN A 580 49.95 3.33 6.29
N THR A 581 49.48 2.77 7.40
CA THR A 581 48.28 3.25 8.11
C THR A 581 48.40 4.69 8.60
N ASN A 582 49.61 5.16 8.93
CA ASN A 582 49.80 6.53 9.40
C ASN A 582 49.61 7.52 8.25
N TYR A 583 50.16 7.21 7.06
CA TYR A 583 49.98 8.04 5.87
C TYR A 583 48.51 8.16 5.47
N LEU A 584 47.78 7.04 5.42
CA LEU A 584 46.34 7.03 5.06
C LEU A 584 45.46 7.78 6.08
N LYS A 585 45.86 7.83 7.36
CA LYS A 585 45.16 8.64 8.37
C LYS A 585 45.35 10.15 8.17
N TYR A 586 46.51 10.57 7.66
CA TYR A 586 46.80 11.98 7.36
C TYR A 586 46.29 12.41 5.98
N HIS A 587 46.04 11.46 5.07
CA HIS A 587 45.55 11.68 3.71
C HIS A 587 44.28 10.86 3.41
N PRO A 588 43.15 11.13 4.09
CA PRO A 588 41.90 10.38 3.90
C PRO A 588 41.33 10.50 2.47
N GLU A 589 41.66 11.57 1.74
CA GLU A 589 41.23 11.82 0.36
C GLU A 589 41.73 10.77 -0.66
N ILE A 590 42.71 9.96 -0.27
CA ILE A 590 43.32 8.92 -1.12
C ILE A 590 42.76 7.53 -0.76
N VAL A 591 41.98 7.42 0.32
CA VAL A 591 41.43 6.14 0.77
C VAL A 591 40.31 5.71 -0.16
N LEU A 592 40.55 4.63 -0.89
CA LEU A 592 39.54 4.04 -1.75
C LEU A 592 38.52 3.21 -0.96
N PRO A 593 37.25 3.17 -1.40
CA PRO A 593 36.28 2.18 -0.97
C PRO A 593 36.83 0.76 -1.18
N GLN A 594 36.42 -0.19 -0.36
CA GLN A 594 36.96 -1.55 -0.37
C GLN A 594 36.63 -2.30 -1.66
N SER A 595 35.45 -2.05 -2.23
CA SER A 595 35.07 -2.46 -3.58
C SER A 595 34.42 -1.28 -4.34
N VAL A 596 34.61 -1.22 -5.65
CA VAL A 596 33.96 -0.23 -6.53
C VAL A 596 33.22 -0.94 -7.65
N PHE A 597 31.92 -0.67 -7.78
CA PHE A 597 31.05 -1.30 -8.76
C PHE A 597 30.75 -0.35 -9.92
N VAL A 598 31.18 -0.71 -11.13
CA VAL A 598 31.05 0.13 -12.33
C VAL A 598 29.97 -0.42 -13.25
N PHE A 599 28.92 0.37 -13.49
CA PHE A 599 27.83 0.03 -14.39
C PHE A 599 28.23 0.38 -15.83
N ILE A 600 28.19 -0.58 -16.74
CA ILE A 600 28.46 -0.39 -18.18
C ILE A 600 27.24 -0.85 -18.97
N TYR A 601 26.65 0.08 -19.73
CA TYR A 601 25.44 -0.16 -20.53
C TYR A 601 25.77 -0.54 -21.98
N ASP A 602 24.92 -1.39 -22.60
CA ASP A 602 25.09 -1.74 -24.01
C ASP A 602 24.79 -0.56 -24.95
N LYS A 603 25.53 -0.47 -26.08
CA LYS A 603 25.46 0.61 -27.06
C LYS A 603 24.05 0.81 -27.64
N ASP A 604 23.32 -0.27 -27.92
CA ASP A 604 21.96 -0.20 -28.47
C ASP A 604 20.95 0.38 -27.48
N VAL A 605 21.25 0.24 -26.18
CA VAL A 605 20.42 0.77 -25.10
C VAL A 605 20.69 2.25 -24.89
N VAL A 606 21.96 2.65 -24.91
CA VAL A 606 22.40 4.06 -24.83
C VAL A 606 21.78 4.89 -25.95
N LEU A 607 21.79 4.37 -27.19
CA LEU A 607 21.26 5.03 -28.39
C LEU A 607 19.73 5.21 -28.39
N ASN A 608 18.98 4.34 -27.71
CA ASN A 608 17.51 4.36 -27.68
C ASN A 608 16.91 5.11 -26.49
N THR A 609 17.71 5.44 -25.48
CA THR A 609 17.24 6.22 -24.33
C THR A 609 17.37 7.72 -24.60
N LYS A 610 16.26 8.46 -24.54
CA LYS A 610 16.23 9.94 -24.40
C LYS A 610 16.87 10.43 -23.08
N ASN A 611 17.62 9.59 -22.36
CA ASN A 611 17.95 9.76 -20.96
C ASN A 611 19.38 10.28 -20.72
N GLY A 612 20.06 10.85 -21.72
CA GLY A 612 21.36 11.52 -21.48
C GLY A 612 22.46 10.60 -20.95
N LEU A 613 22.52 9.36 -21.42
CA LEU A 613 23.72 8.52 -21.30
C LEU A 613 24.69 8.94 -22.41
N ASP A 614 25.89 9.37 -22.06
CA ASP A 614 26.92 9.68 -23.04
C ASP A 614 27.71 8.40 -23.36
N ILE A 615 27.70 8.02 -24.64
CA ILE A 615 28.48 6.87 -25.15
C ILE A 615 29.96 7.08 -24.83
N ILE A 616 30.44 8.32 -24.89
CA ILE A 616 31.84 8.67 -24.67
C ILE A 616 32.24 8.40 -23.22
N GLU A 617 31.40 8.75 -22.23
CA GLU A 617 31.65 8.47 -20.81
C GLU A 617 31.67 6.96 -20.54
N GLN A 618 30.77 6.19 -21.16
CA GLN A 618 30.75 4.73 -21.01
C GLN A 618 31.99 4.05 -21.62
N GLU A 619 32.43 4.50 -22.80
CA GLU A 619 33.62 3.97 -23.46
C GLU A 619 34.90 4.30 -22.67
N LYS A 620 34.99 5.50 -22.09
CA LYS A 620 36.08 5.88 -21.20
C LYS A 620 36.10 5.02 -19.93
N ALA A 621 34.97 4.88 -19.25
CA ALA A 621 34.88 4.03 -18.06
C ALA A 621 35.30 2.58 -18.35
N GLN A 622 34.89 2.01 -19.50
CA GLN A 622 35.34 0.69 -19.93
C GLN A 622 36.85 0.64 -20.18
N SER A 623 37.41 1.66 -20.86
CA SER A 623 38.85 1.73 -21.10
C SER A 623 39.68 1.81 -19.81
N GLN A 624 39.16 2.47 -18.78
CA GLN A 624 39.80 2.52 -17.47
C GLN A 624 39.79 1.16 -16.77
N ILE A 625 38.68 0.41 -16.84
CA ILE A 625 38.60 -0.96 -16.32
C ILE A 625 39.66 -1.85 -17.00
N ASP A 626 39.80 -1.72 -18.33
CA ASP A 626 40.78 -2.50 -19.09
C ASP A 626 42.22 -2.13 -18.70
N LEU A 627 42.50 -0.85 -18.45
CA LEU A 627 43.81 -0.39 -17.94
C LEU A 627 44.11 -0.90 -16.52
N LEU A 628 43.11 -0.93 -15.64
CA LEU A 628 43.26 -1.47 -14.28
C LEU A 628 43.54 -2.98 -14.32
N LEU A 629 42.90 -3.73 -15.22
CA LEU A 629 43.22 -5.13 -15.48
C LEU A 629 44.67 -5.31 -15.95
N GLN A 630 45.14 -4.45 -16.87
CA GLN A 630 46.54 -4.46 -17.34
C GLN A 630 47.53 -4.14 -16.22
N LYS A 631 47.17 -3.26 -15.28
CA LYS A 631 47.96 -2.97 -14.06
C LYS A 631 47.93 -4.09 -13.00
N GLY A 632 47.24 -5.21 -13.27
CA GLY A 632 47.18 -6.37 -12.37
C GLY A 632 46.19 -6.22 -11.21
N ARG A 633 45.22 -5.31 -11.30
CA ARG A 633 44.13 -5.18 -10.31
C ARG A 633 43.14 -6.34 -10.44
N LYS A 634 42.52 -6.74 -9.33
CA LYS A 634 41.49 -7.78 -9.31
C LYS A 634 40.15 -7.17 -9.67
N ILE A 635 39.59 -7.57 -10.81
CA ILE A 635 38.26 -7.12 -11.26
C ILE A 635 37.42 -8.35 -11.60
N ASN A 636 36.23 -8.43 -11.01
CA ASN A 636 35.25 -9.49 -11.26
C ASN A 636 34.02 -8.94 -11.99
N VAL A 637 33.31 -9.80 -12.70
CA VAL A 637 31.99 -9.46 -13.25
C VAL A 637 30.95 -9.80 -12.19
N PHE A 638 30.35 -8.77 -11.58
CA PHE A 638 29.31 -8.92 -10.57
C PHE A 638 27.95 -9.25 -11.18
N TYR A 639 27.66 -8.65 -12.35
CA TYR A 639 26.40 -8.86 -13.07
C TYR A 639 26.60 -8.81 -14.58
N ASP A 640 25.98 -9.73 -15.31
CA ASP A 640 26.02 -9.78 -16.77
C ASP A 640 24.62 -10.02 -17.35
N SER A 641 24.15 -9.09 -18.19
CA SER A 641 23.01 -9.28 -19.07
C SER A 641 23.25 -8.60 -20.42
N LYS A 642 22.38 -8.89 -21.39
CA LYS A 642 22.47 -8.32 -22.75
C LYS A 642 22.49 -6.78 -22.74
N GLU A 643 21.81 -6.16 -21.79
CA GLU A 643 21.64 -4.72 -21.70
C GLU A 643 22.58 -4.02 -20.70
N LEU A 644 23.15 -4.75 -19.73
CA LEU A 644 23.90 -4.19 -18.60
C LEU A 644 24.97 -5.17 -18.11
N LYS A 645 26.21 -4.68 -17.99
CA LYS A 645 27.32 -5.34 -17.29
C LYS A 645 27.75 -4.52 -16.10
N VAL A 646 28.07 -5.18 -14.99
CA VAL A 646 28.56 -4.52 -13.77
C VAL A 646 29.85 -5.19 -13.34
N TYR A 647 30.91 -4.42 -13.30
CA TYR A 647 32.24 -4.85 -12.87
C TYR A 647 32.47 -4.47 -11.41
N GLU A 648 33.11 -5.34 -10.65
CA GLU A 648 33.58 -5.10 -9.29
C GLU A 648 35.10 -4.97 -9.28
N ILE A 649 35.60 -3.79 -8.95
CA ILE A 649 37.02 -3.53 -8.70
C ILE A 649 37.28 -3.79 -7.22
N ILE A 650 38.09 -4.80 -6.90
CA ILE A 650 38.37 -5.22 -5.52
C ILE A 650 39.64 -4.53 -5.03
N ASN A 651 39.49 -3.52 -4.17
CA ASN A 651 40.60 -2.81 -3.55
C ASN A 651 41.09 -3.50 -2.28
N GLU A 652 40.16 -4.00 -1.47
CA GLU A 652 40.44 -4.79 -0.27
C GLU A 652 39.69 -6.13 -0.32
N PRO A 653 40.41 -7.27 -0.39
CA PRO A 653 39.77 -8.58 -0.50
C PRO A 653 39.03 -8.93 0.79
N LYS A 654 37.88 -9.63 0.66
CA LYS A 654 37.05 -10.09 1.78
C LYS A 654 36.49 -9.00 2.71
N ALA A 655 36.48 -7.75 2.27
CA ALA A 655 36.11 -6.64 3.14
C ALA A 655 34.67 -6.15 2.89
N SER A 656 34.14 -6.31 1.67
CA SER A 656 32.81 -5.80 1.29
C SER A 656 31.67 -6.81 1.33
N HIS A 657 31.91 -8.10 1.09
CA HIS A 657 30.85 -9.11 1.06
C HIS A 657 30.51 -9.59 2.48
N ILE A 658 29.22 -9.69 2.78
CA ILE A 658 28.72 -10.16 4.09
C ILE A 658 29.18 -11.59 4.34
N ASP A 659 29.13 -12.45 3.32
CA ASP A 659 29.52 -13.85 3.44
C ASP A 659 31.00 -14.01 3.78
N ASP A 660 31.86 -13.11 3.28
CA ASP A 660 33.30 -13.12 3.56
C ASP A 660 33.64 -12.71 5.01
N LEU A 661 32.72 -12.09 5.76
CA LEU A 661 32.92 -11.84 7.20
C LEU A 661 32.70 -13.09 8.05
N PHE A 662 31.92 -14.05 7.56
CA PHE A 662 31.62 -15.28 8.28
C PHE A 662 32.65 -16.40 8.00
N PHE A 663 33.46 -16.29 6.93
CA PHE A 663 34.39 -17.32 6.44
C PHE A 663 35.75 -16.77 5.97
#